data_AF-C5BIC9-F1
#
_entry.id   AF-C5BIC9-F1
#
_cell.length_a   1.000
_cell.length_b   1.000
_cell.length_c   1.000
_cell.angle_alpha   90.00
_cell.angle_beta   90.00
_cell.angle_gamma   90.00
#
_symmetry.space_group_name_H-M   'P 1'
#
loop_
_entity.id
_entity.type
_entity.pdbx_description
1 polymer ?
#
loop_
_entity_poly.entity_id
_entity_poly.type
_entity_poly.pdbx_seq_one_letter_code
_entity_poly.pdbx_strand_id
1 'polypeptide(L)'
;MVPTTVPTLVPSALPTVIPTTLPTVTPSVIPTIIPTVIPTPEIPTNYPPVIELNGEDEVTLEVGENFVDPYVAAVTDEEDGNLLADLNVESDLNTQKPGIYRILYEVEDSGGLRAKVGRNITVATPGNRDNSVKAELKVLTRVNGVSPETVYFSAMDSTSDKETDYAGGRDPLAIAWSKLTYHFDFDDTDAGFYDTTGRSRNHQMSGSPRAIHTFYCKGEQDPNWVSGSQACIFDVRVRVKDSLGSYDDASVKVQIQTQEDYYSPSDTVCISASSNWQGCPTGAIHTNSSLELGEWSGKRVLYQRGSTQPYDNIKISLAAKNVTVDTYGVGERPLVYHVQIGPELVSTDSAARAFDKFTRDNKGYVTAGWAYNITVTGLRLGTLDAGHSSTLVTATDLDLDWSATPNIEEFGRAYFASRGNWCSDAYDTPNIDCKNVPYPYGVFFTDMVVKGYRGSLPLINIGCFNGCSMVNSGMAGIEAEISDEHNSRIMGSWGLVVKESWFRGNHLGGPGAKAKLTIRTLGFGDTANQLDPNIDPEDYAAGGYKRGNNLSEVYVPHYASVINNWFNDPEQDDASVSGTFVGMDKYHAYSLMYGNKIFSDTKTVEEGSFAAMGLNGIHVYALHNEIPKEYPPCGTSMTEIENFHDLSKVFVGMDDWSDFGDPKGSQCPRLTVLKSVPATPE
;
A
#
# COMPACT_ATOMS: atom_id res chain seq x y z
N MET A 1 -20.70 -64.57 -37.75
CA MET A 1 -20.43 -63.77 -38.98
C MET A 1 -21.24 -62.49 -38.82
N VAL A 2 -20.65 -61.40 -38.31
CA VAL A 2 -19.74 -60.42 -38.94
C VAL A 2 -20.52 -59.40 -39.81
N PRO A 3 -20.17 -58.09 -39.78
CA PRO A 3 -21.11 -57.00 -39.52
C PRO A 3 -21.26 -55.93 -40.63
N THR A 4 -22.10 -54.92 -40.33
CA THR A 4 -22.27 -53.52 -40.80
C THR A 4 -21.41 -52.92 -41.92
N THR A 5 -21.99 -52.07 -42.80
CA THR A 5 -21.86 -50.57 -42.81
C THR A 5 -22.39 -49.86 -44.09
N VAL A 6 -22.82 -48.59 -43.91
CA VAL A 6 -22.95 -47.39 -44.81
C VAL A 6 -24.02 -47.32 -45.95
N PRO A 7 -24.74 -46.17 -46.10
CA PRO A 7 -25.45 -45.78 -47.32
C PRO A 7 -24.80 -44.60 -48.08
N THR A 8 -24.88 -44.58 -49.41
CA THR A 8 -24.59 -43.39 -50.23
C THR A 8 -25.38 -43.34 -51.57
N LEU A 9 -25.96 -42.15 -51.82
CA LEU A 9 -26.06 -41.36 -53.06
C LEU A 9 -27.01 -41.72 -54.24
N VAL A 10 -27.93 -40.75 -54.47
CA VAL A 10 -28.20 -39.97 -55.70
C VAL A 10 -29.26 -40.47 -56.72
N PRO A 11 -30.06 -39.54 -57.31
CA PRO A 11 -31.22 -39.84 -58.18
C PRO A 11 -30.90 -39.78 -59.68
N SER A 12 -31.76 -40.35 -60.53
CA SER A 12 -31.77 -40.12 -61.97
C SER A 12 -33.01 -39.37 -62.44
N ALA A 13 -32.77 -38.28 -63.15
CA ALA A 13 -33.75 -37.49 -63.90
C ALA A 13 -34.03 -38.13 -65.27
N LEU A 14 -35.14 -37.72 -65.92
CA LEU A 14 -35.12 -37.23 -67.31
C LEU A 14 -36.48 -36.65 -67.76
N PRO A 15 -36.50 -35.42 -68.32
CA PRO A 15 -37.61 -34.86 -69.09
C PRO A 15 -37.31 -34.88 -70.61
N THR A 16 -38.32 -34.62 -71.47
CA THR A 16 -38.03 -34.28 -72.88
C THR A 16 -39.06 -33.36 -73.56
N VAL A 17 -38.52 -32.21 -73.97
CA VAL A 17 -38.65 -31.35 -75.18
C VAL A 17 -39.88 -30.49 -75.55
N ILE A 18 -39.46 -29.31 -76.06
CA ILE A 18 -40.06 -28.05 -76.53
C ILE A 18 -40.14 -28.07 -78.08
N PRO A 19 -40.81 -27.12 -78.79
CA PRO A 19 -40.07 -26.00 -79.46
C PRO A 19 -40.86 -24.65 -79.54
N THR A 20 -40.32 -23.49 -79.12
CA THR A 20 -39.48 -22.46 -79.80
C THR A 20 -40.08 -21.68 -80.98
N THR A 21 -39.94 -20.34 -80.93
CA THR A 21 -39.44 -19.50 -82.04
C THR A 21 -38.56 -18.34 -81.51
N LEU A 22 -37.41 -18.11 -82.15
CA LEU A 22 -36.48 -16.97 -82.08
C LEU A 22 -36.06 -16.67 -83.55
N PRO A 23 -35.47 -15.50 -83.93
CA PRO A 23 -33.99 -15.48 -83.96
C PRO A 23 -33.27 -14.09 -83.87
N THR A 24 -32.01 -14.13 -83.37
CA THR A 24 -30.76 -13.38 -83.78
C THR A 24 -30.60 -11.86 -83.55
N VAL A 25 -29.44 -11.26 -83.21
CA VAL A 25 -27.99 -11.61 -83.22
C VAL A 25 -27.20 -10.64 -82.29
N THR A 26 -26.20 -11.13 -81.52
CA THR A 26 -24.74 -10.81 -81.54
C THR A 26 -24.04 -11.35 -80.27
N PRO A 27 -22.89 -12.05 -80.36
CA PRO A 27 -22.07 -12.43 -79.21
C PRO A 27 -20.80 -11.55 -79.10
N SER A 28 -20.40 -11.16 -77.88
CA SER A 28 -18.98 -10.90 -77.59
C SER A 28 -18.70 -10.92 -76.10
N VAL A 29 -17.57 -11.53 -75.76
CA VAL A 29 -17.05 -11.85 -74.42
C VAL A 29 -16.76 -10.58 -73.63
N ILE A 30 -17.22 -10.48 -72.38
CA ILE A 30 -16.71 -9.51 -71.40
C ILE A 30 -16.11 -10.30 -70.23
N PRO A 31 -14.84 -10.08 -69.87
CA PRO A 31 -14.20 -10.78 -68.77
C PRO A 31 -14.77 -10.35 -67.42
N THR A 32 -15.02 -11.37 -66.60
CA THR A 32 -15.36 -11.31 -65.20
C THR A 32 -14.13 -10.96 -64.35
N ILE A 33 -13.95 -9.68 -64.04
CA ILE A 33 -13.37 -9.17 -62.78
C ILE A 33 -13.61 -7.66 -62.75
N ILE A 34 -14.64 -7.23 -62.01
CA ILE A 34 -14.66 -5.87 -61.47
C ILE A 34 -13.87 -5.98 -60.15
N PRO A 35 -12.73 -5.27 -59.96
CA PRO A 35 -12.19 -5.10 -58.64
C PRO A 35 -13.16 -4.21 -57.89
N THR A 36 -14.08 -4.81 -57.12
CA THR A 36 -14.91 -4.07 -56.19
C THR A 36 -14.06 -3.74 -54.96
N VAL A 37 -13.06 -2.87 -55.14
CA VAL A 37 -12.53 -2.09 -54.02
C VAL A 37 -13.54 -0.98 -53.82
N ILE A 38 -14.60 -1.27 -53.07
CA ILE A 38 -15.34 -0.18 -52.41
C ILE A 38 -14.32 0.38 -51.43
N PRO A 39 -13.88 1.65 -51.54
CA PRO A 39 -13.11 2.25 -50.47
C PRO A 39 -13.98 2.16 -49.23
N THR A 40 -13.56 1.35 -48.27
CA THR A 40 -14.08 1.43 -46.90
C THR A 40 -13.91 2.89 -46.51
N PRO A 41 -14.97 3.63 -46.13
CA PRO A 41 -14.78 4.96 -45.60
C PRO A 41 -13.81 4.84 -44.42
N GLU A 42 -12.64 5.47 -44.52
CA GLU A 42 -11.79 5.67 -43.35
C GLU A 42 -12.68 6.40 -42.34
N ILE A 43 -12.98 5.75 -41.23
CA ILE A 43 -13.61 6.42 -40.10
C ILE A 43 -12.56 7.46 -39.68
N PRO A 44 -12.88 8.76 -39.68
CA PRO A 44 -11.93 9.77 -39.24
C PRO A 44 -11.47 9.39 -37.83
N THR A 45 -10.17 9.20 -37.66
CA THR A 45 -9.56 9.01 -36.36
C THR A 45 -9.67 10.32 -35.60
N ASN A 46 -10.03 10.26 -34.31
CA ASN A 46 -10.08 11.42 -33.43
C ASN A 46 -8.98 11.24 -32.39
N TYR A 47 -8.07 12.21 -32.27
CA TYR A 47 -6.99 12.23 -31.29
C TYR A 47 -7.34 13.19 -30.16
N PRO A 48 -6.81 12.98 -28.93
CA PRO A 48 -7.07 13.90 -27.83
C PRO A 48 -6.29 15.21 -28.00
N PRO A 49 -6.81 16.33 -27.48
CA PRO A 49 -6.10 17.61 -27.51
C PRO A 49 -4.76 17.60 -26.77
N VAL A 50 -3.91 18.55 -27.09
CA VAL A 50 -2.64 18.84 -26.40
C VAL A 50 -2.71 20.23 -25.80
N ILE A 51 -2.41 20.34 -24.49
CA ILE A 51 -2.29 21.61 -23.77
C ILE A 51 -0.82 21.87 -23.46
N GLU A 52 -0.28 22.98 -23.96
CA GLU A 52 1.07 23.46 -23.65
C GLU A 52 0.98 24.61 -22.65
N LEU A 53 1.63 24.51 -21.49
CA LEU A 53 1.64 25.60 -20.50
C LEU A 53 2.53 26.76 -20.95
N ASN A 54 2.11 27.99 -20.65
CA ASN A 54 2.97 29.16 -20.83
C ASN A 54 3.70 29.48 -19.52
N GLY A 55 5.03 29.35 -19.49
CA GLY A 55 5.82 29.52 -18.27
C GLY A 55 6.01 28.20 -17.50
N GLU A 56 6.51 28.29 -16.27
CA GLU A 56 6.82 27.11 -15.44
C GLU A 56 5.53 26.39 -15.00
N ASP A 57 5.59 25.07 -14.91
CA ASP A 57 4.54 24.23 -14.35
C ASP A 57 4.56 24.24 -12.80
N GLU A 58 5.64 24.74 -12.21
CA GLU A 58 5.79 24.98 -10.76
C GLU A 58 6.10 26.44 -10.47
N VAL A 59 5.39 27.05 -9.52
CA VAL A 59 5.61 28.43 -9.08
C VAL A 59 5.58 28.47 -7.56
N THR A 60 6.51 29.18 -6.93
CA THR A 60 6.42 29.50 -5.50
C THR A 60 6.00 30.95 -5.31
N LEU A 61 5.08 31.15 -4.36
CA LEU A 61 4.66 32.44 -3.84
C LEU A 61 4.90 32.54 -2.33
N GLU A 62 5.23 33.73 -1.85
CA GLU A 62 5.09 34.04 -0.43
C GLU A 62 3.61 34.25 -0.05
N VAL A 63 3.25 34.00 1.21
CA VAL A 63 1.90 34.31 1.72
C VAL A 63 1.59 35.79 1.49
N GLY A 64 0.48 36.03 0.79
CA GLY A 64 0.00 37.35 0.42
C GLY A 64 0.56 37.88 -0.89
N GLU A 65 1.47 37.16 -1.55
CA GLU A 65 1.98 37.54 -2.86
C GLU A 65 0.87 37.45 -3.92
N ASN A 66 0.87 38.44 -4.82
CA ASN A 66 -0.06 38.47 -5.93
C ASN A 66 0.47 37.57 -7.03
N PHE A 67 -0.32 36.57 -7.42
CA PHE A 67 -0.02 35.72 -8.56
C PHE A 67 -1.05 35.92 -9.66
N VAL A 68 -0.54 36.10 -10.87
CA VAL A 68 -1.33 36.13 -12.09
C VAL A 68 -0.89 34.93 -12.91
N ASP A 69 -1.84 34.03 -13.14
CA ASP A 69 -1.59 32.82 -13.91
C ASP A 69 -1.14 33.16 -15.35
N PRO A 70 0.06 32.73 -15.80
CA PRO A 70 0.50 32.94 -17.18
C PRO A 70 -0.25 32.09 -18.21
N TYR A 71 -1.19 31.24 -17.75
CA TYR A 71 -2.12 30.46 -18.56
C TYR A 71 -1.39 29.42 -19.42
N VAL A 72 -2.01 29.03 -20.54
CA VAL A 72 -1.47 28.08 -21.52
C VAL A 72 -0.89 28.81 -22.75
N ALA A 73 0.16 28.25 -23.35
CA ALA A 73 0.79 28.72 -24.57
C ALA A 73 0.02 28.29 -25.83
N ALA A 74 -0.51 27.06 -25.81
CA ALA A 74 -1.31 26.52 -26.89
C ALA A 74 -2.30 25.45 -26.39
N VAL A 75 -3.43 25.34 -27.06
CA VAL A 75 -4.36 24.22 -26.94
C VAL A 75 -4.69 23.78 -28.35
N THR A 76 -4.16 22.64 -28.76
CA THR A 76 -4.25 22.20 -30.15
C THR A 76 -4.70 20.76 -30.24
N ASP A 77 -5.54 20.50 -31.22
CA ASP A 77 -6.02 19.19 -31.60
C ASP A 77 -5.73 18.94 -33.08
N GLU A 78 -5.53 17.67 -33.47
CA GLU A 78 -5.17 17.29 -34.85
C GLU A 78 -6.36 17.48 -35.81
N GLU A 79 -7.58 17.17 -35.37
CA GLU A 79 -8.80 17.23 -36.16
C GLU A 79 -9.52 18.57 -36.00
N ASP A 80 -9.60 19.08 -34.77
CA ASP A 80 -10.37 20.27 -34.41
C ASP A 80 -9.54 21.57 -34.41
N GLY A 81 -8.21 21.46 -34.49
CA GLY A 81 -7.31 22.61 -34.56
C GLY A 81 -7.17 23.34 -33.23
N ASN A 82 -7.38 24.66 -33.20
CA ASN A 82 -7.14 25.45 -31.98
C ASN A 82 -8.37 25.46 -31.05
N LEU A 83 -8.24 24.82 -29.90
CA LEU A 83 -9.31 24.68 -28.90
C LEU A 83 -9.14 25.62 -27.69
N LEU A 84 -8.32 26.67 -27.79
CA LEU A 84 -8.07 27.59 -26.67
C LEU A 84 -9.34 28.26 -26.15
N ALA A 85 -10.34 28.47 -27.02
CA ALA A 85 -11.62 29.06 -26.64
C ALA A 85 -12.49 28.12 -25.77
N ASP A 86 -12.22 26.81 -25.82
CA ASP A 86 -12.97 25.76 -25.13
C ASP A 86 -12.27 25.27 -23.85
N LEU A 87 -11.12 25.87 -23.52
CA LEU A 87 -10.35 25.54 -22.32
C LEU A 87 -11.10 26.00 -21.04
N ASN A 88 -11.47 25.03 -20.22
CA ASN A 88 -11.93 25.22 -18.85
C ASN A 88 -10.74 25.34 -17.89
N VAL A 89 -10.82 26.27 -16.93
CA VAL A 89 -9.77 26.45 -15.92
C VAL A 89 -10.37 26.48 -14.52
N GLU A 90 -9.93 25.54 -13.70
CA GLU A 90 -10.34 25.39 -12.30
C GLU A 90 -9.17 25.73 -11.39
N SER A 91 -9.41 26.49 -10.33
CA SER A 91 -8.38 26.82 -9.35
C SER A 91 -8.99 27.08 -7.98
N ASP A 92 -8.40 26.48 -6.96
CA ASP A 92 -8.67 26.74 -5.55
C ASP A 92 -7.57 27.60 -4.89
N LEU A 93 -6.70 28.22 -5.70
CA LEU A 93 -5.50 28.92 -5.25
C LEU A 93 -5.84 29.97 -4.18
N ASN A 94 -5.28 29.78 -2.99
CA ASN A 94 -5.39 30.72 -1.89
C ASN A 94 -4.00 31.23 -1.46
N THR A 95 -3.58 32.36 -2.04
CA THR A 95 -2.29 32.98 -1.71
C THR A 95 -2.20 33.49 -0.26
N GLN A 96 -3.31 33.53 0.49
CA GLN A 96 -3.34 33.97 1.89
C GLN A 96 -3.05 32.85 2.89
N LYS A 97 -2.99 31.60 2.44
CA LYS A 97 -2.75 30.44 3.31
C LYS A 97 -1.55 29.65 2.79
N PRO A 98 -0.54 29.36 3.63
CA PRO A 98 0.51 28.42 3.26
C PRO A 98 -0.13 27.09 2.84
N GLY A 99 0.34 26.55 1.73
CA GLY A 99 -0.26 25.37 1.14
C GLY A 99 0.26 25.16 -0.26
N ILE A 100 -0.04 23.98 -0.78
CA ILE A 100 0.23 23.61 -2.15
C ILE A 100 -1.13 23.68 -2.84
N TYR A 101 -1.20 24.41 -3.94
CA TYR A 101 -2.41 24.63 -4.71
C TYR A 101 -2.18 24.20 -6.15
N ARG A 102 -3.27 23.96 -6.87
CA ARG A 102 -3.21 23.56 -8.28
C ARG A 102 -4.19 24.37 -9.11
N ILE A 103 -3.72 24.85 -10.24
CA ILE A 103 -4.55 25.39 -11.32
C ILE A 103 -4.67 24.28 -12.35
N LEU A 104 -5.89 23.81 -12.62
CA LEU A 104 -6.17 22.75 -13.57
C LEU A 104 -6.74 23.36 -14.85
N TYR A 105 -6.11 23.05 -15.99
CA TYR A 105 -6.59 23.41 -17.31
C TYR A 105 -7.14 22.15 -17.98
N GLU A 106 -8.37 22.20 -18.47
CA GLU A 106 -9.07 21.08 -19.10
C GLU A 106 -9.74 21.53 -20.40
N VAL A 107 -9.63 20.74 -21.47
CA VAL A 107 -10.37 20.97 -22.71
C VAL A 107 -10.98 19.66 -23.20
N GLU A 108 -12.15 19.73 -23.83
CA GLU A 108 -12.80 18.62 -24.54
C GLU A 108 -12.87 18.96 -26.03
N ASP A 109 -12.51 18.01 -26.90
CA ASP A 109 -12.63 18.14 -28.36
C ASP A 109 -14.06 17.87 -28.85
N SER A 110 -14.30 18.02 -30.16
CA SER A 110 -15.64 17.79 -30.72
C SER A 110 -16.04 16.29 -30.77
N GLY A 111 -15.05 15.40 -30.67
CA GLY A 111 -15.21 13.95 -30.56
C GLY A 111 -15.44 13.44 -29.13
N GLY A 112 -15.38 14.31 -28.13
CA GLY A 112 -15.56 14.03 -26.71
C GLY A 112 -14.29 13.58 -25.97
N LEU A 113 -13.10 13.61 -26.58
CA LEU A 113 -11.84 13.32 -25.87
C LEU A 113 -11.34 14.57 -25.15
N ARG A 114 -10.70 14.38 -23.99
CA ARG A 114 -10.25 15.48 -23.13
C ARG A 114 -8.75 15.55 -22.93
N ALA A 115 -8.23 16.73 -22.66
CA ALA A 115 -6.87 16.91 -22.17
C ALA A 115 -6.91 17.72 -20.87
N LYS A 116 -6.08 17.34 -19.90
CA LYS A 116 -5.87 18.15 -18.69
C LYS A 116 -4.39 18.32 -18.39
N VAL A 117 -4.01 19.51 -17.92
CA VAL A 117 -2.67 19.79 -17.39
C VAL A 117 -2.80 20.67 -16.14
N GLY A 118 -1.88 20.54 -15.19
CA GLY A 118 -1.90 21.30 -13.95
C GLY A 118 -0.70 22.24 -13.83
N ARG A 119 -0.91 23.43 -13.25
CA ARG A 119 0.14 24.30 -12.73
C ARG A 119 0.10 24.29 -11.21
N ASN A 120 1.25 24.09 -10.62
CA ASN A 120 1.47 23.88 -9.21
C ASN A 120 1.92 25.16 -8.55
N ILE A 121 1.15 25.65 -7.59
CA ILE A 121 1.45 26.89 -6.87
C ILE A 121 1.71 26.58 -5.41
N THR A 122 2.94 26.77 -5.00
CA THR A 122 3.36 26.58 -3.62
C THR A 122 3.33 27.93 -2.91
N VAL A 123 2.35 28.13 -2.04
CA VAL A 123 2.27 29.32 -1.17
C VAL A 123 2.95 28.97 0.14
N ALA A 124 3.89 29.80 0.57
CA ALA A 124 4.61 29.54 1.79
C ALA A 124 4.70 30.76 2.69
N THR A 125 4.60 30.52 4.00
CA THR A 125 4.87 31.54 5.01
C THR A 125 6.27 32.10 4.78
N PRO A 126 6.55 33.38 5.10
CA PRO A 126 7.92 33.90 5.09
C PRO A 126 8.76 33.15 6.14
N GLY A 127 9.34 32.03 5.72
CA GLY A 127 10.50 31.40 6.30
C GLY A 127 11.68 31.72 5.38
N ASN A 128 12.90 31.77 5.90
CA ASN A 128 14.05 31.95 5.05
C ASN A 128 14.14 30.80 4.04
N ARG A 129 13.78 31.04 2.77
CA ARG A 129 14.28 30.23 1.65
C ARG A 129 15.75 30.58 1.44
N ASP A 130 16.59 30.16 2.38
CA ASP A 130 18.02 30.41 2.33
C ASP A 130 18.82 29.21 1.81
N ASN A 131 18.14 28.32 1.06
CA ASN A 131 18.67 27.10 0.45
C ASN A 131 19.37 26.15 1.43
N SER A 132 19.17 26.33 2.75
CA SER A 132 19.77 25.45 3.75
C SER A 132 19.12 24.09 3.82
N VAL A 133 17.83 24.01 3.47
CA VAL A 133 17.08 22.76 3.37
C VAL A 133 17.03 22.35 1.91
N LYS A 134 17.23 21.06 1.65
CA LYS A 134 17.04 20.45 0.34
C LYS A 134 16.06 19.30 0.49
N ALA A 135 14.88 19.44 -0.12
CA ALA A 135 13.88 18.39 -0.13
C ALA A 135 14.19 17.38 -1.23
N GLU A 136 14.02 16.10 -0.92
CA GLU A 136 14.11 15.00 -1.89
C GLU A 136 12.87 14.13 -1.73
N LEU A 137 12.29 13.67 -2.85
CA LEU A 137 11.15 12.77 -2.85
C LEU A 137 11.37 11.63 -3.84
N LYS A 138 11.36 10.40 -3.32
CA LYS A 138 11.50 9.17 -4.11
C LYS A 138 10.28 8.28 -3.94
N VAL A 139 9.96 7.54 -4.99
CA VAL A 139 9.02 6.42 -4.96
C VAL A 139 9.82 5.11 -4.89
N LEU A 140 9.56 4.30 -3.87
CA LEU A 140 10.26 3.03 -3.65
C LEU A 140 9.58 1.86 -4.35
N THR A 141 8.29 1.96 -4.63
CA THR A 141 7.53 0.98 -5.41
C THR A 141 7.64 1.30 -6.89
N ARG A 142 6.64 1.95 -7.48
CA ARG A 142 6.57 2.36 -8.89
C ARG A 142 5.63 3.54 -9.04
N VAL A 143 5.75 4.25 -10.16
CA VAL A 143 4.92 5.42 -10.47
C VAL A 143 3.78 5.10 -11.43
N ASN A 144 3.78 3.95 -12.09
CA ASN A 144 2.71 3.53 -13.00
C ASN A 144 2.02 2.29 -12.42
N GLY A 145 0.72 2.37 -12.18
CA GLY A 145 -0.06 1.29 -11.54
C GLY A 145 -1.49 1.18 -12.04
N VAL A 146 -2.26 0.28 -11.42
CA VAL A 146 -3.67 0.01 -11.75
C VAL A 146 -4.49 0.19 -10.49
N SER A 147 -5.62 0.89 -10.60
CA SER A 147 -6.48 1.22 -9.46
C SER A 147 -7.12 -0.03 -8.82
N PRO A 148 -7.15 -0.15 -7.49
CA PRO A 148 -6.38 0.64 -6.52
C PRO A 148 -4.92 0.20 -6.43
N GLU A 149 -4.01 1.17 -6.28
CA GLU A 149 -2.56 0.94 -6.15
C GLU A 149 -2.03 1.64 -4.91
N THR A 150 -1.31 0.91 -4.04
CA THR A 150 -0.58 1.55 -2.94
C THR A 150 0.86 1.87 -3.34
N VAL A 151 1.24 3.14 -3.18
CA VAL A 151 2.58 3.65 -3.49
C VAL A 151 3.32 4.01 -2.21
N TYR A 152 4.61 3.65 -2.16
CA TYR A 152 5.47 3.94 -1.01
C TYR A 152 6.47 5.04 -1.36
N PHE A 153 6.46 6.10 -0.55
CA PHE A 153 7.27 7.30 -0.72
C PHE A 153 8.37 7.41 0.34
N SER A 154 9.47 8.04 -0.04
CA SER A 154 10.61 8.31 0.82
C SER A 154 11.17 9.71 0.58
N ALA A 155 11.25 10.49 1.63
CA ALA A 155 11.93 11.78 1.70
C ALA A 155 13.16 11.76 2.61
N MET A 156 13.67 10.57 2.96
CA MET A 156 14.81 10.40 3.88
C MET A 156 16.14 10.98 3.36
N ASP A 157 16.27 11.17 2.04
CA ASP A 157 17.47 11.76 1.45
C ASP A 157 17.49 13.30 1.53
N SER A 158 16.46 13.90 2.14
CA SER A 158 16.39 15.34 2.36
C SER A 158 17.42 15.78 3.41
N THR A 159 18.00 16.96 3.23
CA THR A 159 19.10 17.47 4.07
C THR A 159 18.81 18.85 4.63
N SER A 160 19.45 19.21 5.75
CA SER A 160 19.60 20.61 6.17
C SER A 160 21.02 20.91 6.62
N ASP A 161 21.66 21.91 6.00
CA ASP A 161 23.04 22.32 6.29
C ASP A 161 23.20 23.02 7.65
N LYS A 162 22.08 23.47 8.23
CA LYS A 162 22.04 24.19 9.50
C LYS A 162 21.63 23.32 10.67
N GLU A 163 21.19 22.11 10.40
CA GLU A 163 20.83 21.16 11.43
C GLU A 163 22.03 20.33 11.87
N THR A 164 21.96 19.88 13.11
CA THR A 164 22.74 18.77 13.64
C THR A 164 21.76 17.77 14.21
N ASP A 165 22.04 16.48 14.15
CA ASP A 165 21.21 15.48 14.83
C ASP A 165 21.16 15.72 16.37
N TYR A 166 20.37 14.95 17.11
CA TYR A 166 20.27 15.13 18.57
C TYR A 166 21.57 14.83 19.33
N ALA A 167 22.54 14.15 18.73
CA ALA A 167 23.88 13.96 19.29
C ALA A 167 24.86 15.09 18.90
N GLY A 168 24.40 16.11 18.19
CA GLY A 168 25.24 17.19 17.65
C GLY A 168 26.05 16.77 16.42
N GLY A 169 25.78 15.59 15.86
CA GLY A 169 26.39 15.08 14.64
C GLY A 169 25.82 15.72 13.38
N ARG A 170 26.45 15.42 12.25
CA ARG A 170 26.04 15.89 10.91
C ARG A 170 25.66 14.74 9.99
N ASP A 171 25.28 13.60 10.55
CA ASP A 171 24.82 12.46 9.75
C ASP A 171 23.48 12.82 9.08
N PRO A 172 23.40 12.85 7.73
CA PRO A 172 22.20 13.31 7.04
C PRO A 172 20.96 12.45 7.34
N LEU A 173 21.13 11.13 7.48
CA LEU A 173 20.04 10.22 7.77
C LEU A 173 19.50 10.43 9.19
N ALA A 174 20.39 10.58 10.16
CA ALA A 174 20.00 10.94 11.53
C ALA A 174 19.29 12.29 11.56
N ILE A 175 19.76 13.31 10.84
CA ILE A 175 19.08 14.61 10.72
C ILE A 175 17.68 14.45 10.11
N ALA A 176 17.55 13.70 9.01
CA ALA A 176 16.27 13.47 8.33
C ALA A 176 15.22 12.86 9.27
N TRP A 177 15.60 11.87 10.07
CA TRP A 177 14.67 11.22 11.00
C TRP A 177 14.40 12.01 12.29
N SER A 178 15.22 13.00 12.61
CA SER A 178 15.23 13.59 13.95
C SER A 178 14.94 15.09 14.01
N LYS A 179 15.35 15.86 13.00
CA LYS A 179 15.23 17.32 12.97
C LYS A 179 14.29 17.85 11.90
N LEU A 180 14.15 17.10 10.80
CA LEU A 180 13.29 17.50 9.71
C LEU A 180 11.84 17.12 9.99
N THR A 181 10.94 17.94 9.48
CA THR A 181 9.49 17.71 9.51
C THR A 181 8.98 17.61 8.08
N TYR A 182 7.97 16.77 7.89
CA TYR A 182 7.49 16.37 6.59
C TYR A 182 5.97 16.55 6.52
N HIS A 183 5.53 17.16 5.43
CA HIS A 183 4.13 17.25 5.03
C HIS A 183 4.02 16.67 3.63
N PHE A 184 3.44 15.48 3.51
CA PHE A 184 3.09 14.91 2.22
C PHE A 184 1.68 15.35 1.83
N ASP A 185 1.55 15.82 0.59
CA ASP A 185 0.30 16.06 -0.11
C ASP A 185 0.25 15.10 -1.30
N PHE A 186 -0.77 14.24 -1.36
CA PHE A 186 -0.86 13.21 -2.39
C PHE A 186 -1.58 13.69 -3.66
N ASP A 187 -2.11 14.92 -3.67
CA ASP A 187 -2.87 15.47 -4.81
C ASP A 187 -4.06 14.58 -5.22
N ASP A 188 -4.62 13.86 -4.25
CA ASP A 188 -5.77 12.96 -4.33
C ASP A 188 -6.92 13.55 -3.50
N THR A 189 -7.52 14.61 -4.04
CA THR A 189 -8.47 15.47 -3.29
C THR A 189 -9.80 14.80 -2.98
N ASP A 190 -10.15 13.74 -3.70
CA ASP A 190 -11.37 12.95 -3.53
C ASP A 190 -11.13 11.60 -2.82
N ALA A 191 -9.92 11.37 -2.29
CA ALA A 191 -9.58 10.22 -1.44
C ALA A 191 -10.44 10.09 -0.17
N GLY A 192 -11.05 11.21 0.27
CA GLY A 192 -11.90 11.25 1.46
C GLY A 192 -11.13 11.16 2.78
N PHE A 193 -11.66 10.40 3.73
CA PHE A 193 -11.19 10.32 5.11
C PHE A 193 -11.05 8.87 5.57
N TYR A 194 -10.13 8.61 6.50
CA TYR A 194 -10.04 7.32 7.17
C TYR A 194 -11.20 7.14 8.16
N ASP A 195 -11.93 6.04 8.07
CA ASP A 195 -13.05 5.74 8.98
C ASP A 195 -12.60 5.56 10.44
N THR A 196 -11.36 5.12 10.63
CA THR A 196 -10.72 4.90 11.93
C THR A 196 -10.46 6.19 12.71
N THR A 197 -9.88 7.20 12.07
CA THR A 197 -9.38 8.42 12.74
C THR A 197 -10.10 9.70 12.33
N GLY A 198 -10.88 9.66 11.24
CA GLY A 198 -11.54 10.80 10.63
C GLY A 198 -10.59 11.80 9.95
N ARG A 199 -9.29 11.47 9.82
CA ARG A 199 -8.31 12.33 9.14
C ARG A 199 -8.37 12.12 7.64
N SER A 200 -7.98 13.14 6.87
CA SER A 200 -7.98 13.07 5.41
C SER A 200 -6.97 12.04 4.93
N ARG A 201 -7.32 11.32 3.85
CA ARG A 201 -6.39 10.44 3.15
C ARG A 201 -5.40 11.22 2.28
N ASN A 202 -5.73 12.44 1.85
CA ASN A 202 -4.92 13.23 0.92
C ASN A 202 -3.60 13.76 1.50
N HIS A 203 -3.38 13.67 2.81
CA HIS A 203 -2.14 14.17 3.41
C HIS A 203 -1.58 13.28 4.50
N GLN A 204 -0.25 13.38 4.69
CA GLN A 204 0.43 12.88 5.86
C GLN A 204 1.18 14.00 6.56
N MET A 205 0.63 14.42 7.71
CA MET A 205 1.17 15.44 8.60
C MET A 205 1.80 14.76 9.81
N SER A 206 3.02 14.24 9.69
CA SER A 206 3.56 13.36 10.73
C SER A 206 5.04 13.48 11.07
N GLY A 207 5.79 14.30 10.34
CA GLY A 207 7.24 14.36 10.57
C GLY A 207 7.99 13.07 10.23
N SER A 208 7.34 12.04 9.69
CA SER A 208 8.03 10.87 9.17
C SER A 208 8.54 11.13 7.75
N PRO A 209 9.79 10.76 7.43
CA PRO A 209 10.31 10.83 6.07
C PRO A 209 9.77 9.71 5.16
N ARG A 210 8.88 8.83 5.65
CA ARG A 210 8.28 7.75 4.86
C ARG A 210 6.76 7.88 4.86
N ALA A 211 6.14 7.62 3.72
CA ALA A 211 4.68 7.69 3.59
C ALA A 211 4.17 6.60 2.65
N ILE A 212 2.94 6.17 2.89
CA ILE A 212 2.18 5.32 1.97
C ILE A 212 0.84 5.97 1.67
N HIS A 213 0.36 5.78 0.44
CA HIS A 213 -0.97 6.20 -0.01
C HIS A 213 -1.52 5.23 -1.03
N THR A 214 -2.82 4.93 -0.95
CA THR A 214 -3.53 4.09 -1.92
C THR A 214 -4.33 4.98 -2.84
N PHE A 215 -3.92 5.04 -4.11
CA PHE A 215 -4.58 5.82 -5.14
C PHE A 215 -5.71 5.02 -5.77
N TYR A 216 -6.84 5.69 -5.96
CA TYR A 216 -7.98 5.19 -6.70
C TYR A 216 -8.16 6.07 -7.92
N CYS A 217 -8.29 5.46 -9.11
CA CYS A 217 -8.59 6.20 -10.34
C CYS A 217 -10.01 5.85 -10.80
N LYS A 218 -10.89 6.84 -10.82
CA LYS A 218 -12.31 6.68 -11.19
C LYS A 218 -12.60 6.97 -12.67
N GLY A 219 -11.58 6.95 -13.52
CA GLY A 219 -11.71 7.29 -14.94
C GLY A 219 -12.07 8.76 -15.11
N GLU A 220 -12.88 9.10 -16.12
CA GLU A 220 -13.29 10.49 -16.42
C GLU A 220 -13.96 11.26 -15.26
N GLN A 221 -14.47 10.55 -14.26
CA GLN A 221 -15.09 11.16 -13.07
C GLN A 221 -14.07 11.63 -12.04
N ASP A 222 -12.81 11.22 -12.20
CA ASP A 222 -11.72 11.55 -11.30
C ASP A 222 -11.17 12.95 -11.60
N PRO A 223 -10.95 13.81 -10.59
CA PRO A 223 -10.39 15.15 -10.80
C PRO A 223 -9.00 15.09 -11.46
N ASN A 224 -8.25 14.02 -11.25
CA ASN A 224 -6.90 13.83 -11.76
C ASN A 224 -6.84 13.10 -13.11
N TRP A 225 -7.99 12.77 -13.74
CA TRP A 225 -8.05 12.07 -15.02
C TRP A 225 -7.44 12.87 -16.18
N VAL A 226 -6.59 12.22 -16.96
CA VAL A 226 -6.00 12.77 -18.19
C VAL A 226 -6.26 11.81 -19.35
N SER A 227 -7.24 12.14 -20.21
CA SER A 227 -7.72 11.24 -21.29
C SER A 227 -6.61 10.80 -22.22
N GLY A 228 -5.70 11.71 -22.60
CA GLY A 228 -4.57 11.37 -23.48
C GLY A 228 -3.63 10.28 -22.93
N SER A 229 -3.61 10.09 -21.62
CA SER A 229 -2.83 9.02 -20.96
C SER A 229 -3.68 7.83 -20.48
N GLN A 230 -5.01 7.91 -20.60
CA GLN A 230 -5.97 6.96 -20.03
C GLN A 230 -5.64 6.59 -18.58
N ALA A 231 -5.35 7.60 -17.77
CA ALA A 231 -4.93 7.44 -16.39
C ALA A 231 -5.19 8.70 -15.57
N CYS A 232 -5.30 8.51 -14.26
CA CYS A 232 -5.26 9.60 -13.28
C CYS A 232 -3.81 9.95 -12.97
N ILE A 233 -3.47 11.24 -13.04
CA ILE A 233 -2.12 11.76 -12.78
C ILE A 233 -2.12 12.57 -11.48
N PHE A 234 -1.48 12.01 -10.47
CA PHE A 234 -1.29 12.60 -9.15
C PHE A 234 0.08 13.26 -9.04
N ASP A 235 0.13 14.53 -8.68
CA ASP A 235 1.34 15.31 -8.46
C ASP A 235 1.65 15.35 -6.95
N VAL A 236 2.24 14.25 -6.48
CA VAL A 236 2.55 14.05 -5.06
C VAL A 236 3.69 14.96 -4.66
N ARG A 237 3.51 15.70 -3.57
CA ARG A 237 4.52 16.63 -3.05
C ARG A 237 4.86 16.36 -1.61
N VAL A 238 6.09 16.69 -1.24
CA VAL A 238 6.52 16.75 0.16
C VAL A 238 7.13 18.11 0.45
N ARG A 239 6.65 18.77 1.49
CA ARG A 239 7.37 19.88 2.12
C ARG A 239 8.27 19.33 3.21
N VAL A 240 9.54 19.66 3.15
CA VAL A 240 10.53 19.34 4.17
C VAL A 240 10.95 20.62 4.86
N LYS A 241 10.82 20.65 6.18
CA LYS A 241 11.10 21.83 6.99
C LYS A 241 12.02 21.49 8.15
N ASP A 242 13.05 22.29 8.35
CA ASP A 242 13.97 22.15 9.49
C ASP A 242 13.42 22.81 10.78
N SER A 243 14.13 22.63 11.89
CA SER A 243 13.73 23.15 13.19
C SER A 243 13.85 24.68 13.29
N LEU A 244 14.66 25.30 12.42
CA LEU A 244 14.87 26.75 12.35
C LEU A 244 13.78 27.46 11.54
N GLY A 245 12.99 26.70 10.79
CA GLY A 245 11.87 27.20 10.02
C GLY A 245 12.14 27.35 8.53
N SER A 246 13.37 27.10 8.08
CA SER A 246 13.69 26.98 6.66
C SER A 246 13.04 25.72 6.10
N TYR A 247 12.63 25.76 4.83
CA TYR A 247 11.97 24.64 4.19
C TYR A 247 12.27 24.62 2.69
N ASP A 248 12.05 23.45 2.10
CA ASP A 248 12.08 23.21 0.66
C ASP A 248 10.98 22.20 0.30
N ASP A 249 10.62 22.11 -0.98
CA ASP A 249 9.54 21.26 -1.49
C ASP A 249 10.09 20.34 -2.60
N ALA A 250 9.60 19.10 -2.68
CA ALA A 250 9.93 18.16 -3.75
C ALA A 250 8.66 17.45 -4.25
N SER A 251 8.62 17.11 -5.53
CA SER A 251 7.44 16.54 -6.21
C SER A 251 7.78 15.27 -7.00
N VAL A 252 6.77 14.41 -7.19
CA VAL A 252 6.84 13.26 -8.10
C VAL A 252 5.45 12.96 -8.67
N LYS A 253 5.40 12.63 -9.96
CA LYS A 253 4.14 12.26 -10.63
C LYS A 253 3.89 10.75 -10.52
N VAL A 254 2.67 10.38 -10.14
CA VAL A 254 2.16 9.01 -10.11
C VAL A 254 0.98 8.90 -11.09
N GLN A 255 1.00 7.88 -11.93
CA GLN A 255 0.00 7.60 -12.95
C GLN A 255 -0.71 6.28 -12.65
N ILE A 256 -2.02 6.34 -12.43
CA ILE A 256 -2.84 5.16 -12.12
C ILE A 256 -3.91 4.99 -13.18
N GLN A 257 -3.93 3.84 -13.84
CA GLN A 257 -4.98 3.49 -14.80
C GLN A 257 -6.21 2.94 -14.09
N THR A 258 -7.38 3.05 -14.72
CA THR A 258 -8.54 2.26 -14.30
C THR A 258 -8.30 0.77 -14.57
N GLN A 259 -9.05 -0.11 -13.91
CA GLN A 259 -8.98 -1.54 -14.24
C GLN A 259 -9.54 -1.83 -15.63
N GLU A 260 -10.51 -1.04 -16.08
CA GLU A 260 -11.16 -1.14 -17.38
C GLU A 260 -10.20 -0.81 -18.54
N ASP A 261 -9.32 0.16 -18.35
CA ASP A 261 -8.32 0.54 -19.35
C ASP A 261 -7.11 -0.38 -19.35
N TYR A 262 -6.79 -1.00 -18.20
CA TYR A 262 -5.66 -1.93 -18.08
C TYR A 262 -5.99 -3.35 -18.54
N TYR A 263 -7.15 -3.90 -18.14
CA TYR A 263 -7.53 -5.28 -18.42
C TYR A 263 -8.53 -5.37 -19.56
N SER A 264 -8.18 -6.12 -20.60
CA SER A 264 -9.14 -6.43 -21.66
C SER A 264 -10.34 -7.24 -21.10
N PRO A 265 -11.52 -7.17 -21.72
CA PRO A 265 -12.62 -8.05 -21.34
C PRO A 265 -12.25 -9.53 -21.40
N SER A 266 -11.46 -9.98 -22.38
CA SER A 266 -10.99 -11.37 -22.46
C SER A 266 -10.01 -11.79 -21.35
N ASP A 267 -9.45 -10.82 -20.63
CA ASP A 267 -8.60 -11.03 -19.46
C ASP A 267 -9.36 -10.85 -18.14
N THR A 268 -10.65 -10.52 -18.21
CA THR A 268 -11.51 -10.35 -17.06
C THR A 268 -12.39 -11.59 -16.85
N VAL A 269 -12.42 -12.10 -15.62
CA VAL A 269 -13.21 -13.24 -15.20
C VAL A 269 -14.22 -12.79 -14.15
N CYS A 270 -15.51 -12.84 -14.47
CA CYS A 270 -16.59 -12.61 -13.51
C CYS A 270 -17.07 -13.94 -12.91
N ILE A 271 -17.14 -13.98 -11.59
CA ILE A 271 -17.56 -15.14 -10.81
C ILE A 271 -18.90 -14.83 -10.15
N SER A 272 -19.91 -15.66 -10.38
CA SER A 272 -21.21 -15.54 -9.72
C SER A 272 -21.80 -16.90 -9.39
N ALA A 273 -22.02 -17.17 -8.10
CA ALA A 273 -22.69 -18.39 -7.65
C ALA A 273 -24.16 -18.49 -8.14
N SER A 274 -24.78 -17.35 -8.48
CA SER A 274 -26.19 -17.26 -8.91
C SER A 274 -26.36 -17.12 -10.43
N SER A 275 -25.28 -17.20 -11.20
CA SER A 275 -25.21 -16.78 -12.60
C SER A 275 -25.79 -15.37 -12.91
N ASN A 276 -25.69 -14.43 -11.97
CA ASN A 276 -26.03 -13.03 -12.17
C ASN A 276 -24.79 -12.23 -12.64
N TRP A 277 -24.83 -11.79 -13.88
CA TRP A 277 -23.74 -11.06 -14.55
C TRP A 277 -23.99 -9.55 -14.62
N GLN A 278 -25.00 -9.03 -13.92
CA GLN A 278 -25.30 -7.60 -13.96
C GLN A 278 -24.15 -6.79 -13.36
N GLY A 279 -23.59 -5.87 -14.16
CA GLY A 279 -22.42 -5.07 -13.80
C GLY A 279 -21.08 -5.74 -14.12
N CYS A 280 -21.07 -6.98 -14.63
CA CYS A 280 -19.87 -7.58 -15.18
C CYS A 280 -19.49 -6.90 -16.51
N PRO A 281 -18.20 -6.62 -16.77
CA PRO A 281 -17.77 -6.02 -18.03
C PRO A 281 -18.21 -6.82 -19.27
N THR A 282 -18.64 -6.13 -20.32
CA THR A 282 -19.09 -6.78 -21.55
C THR A 282 -17.93 -7.51 -22.24
N GLY A 283 -18.10 -8.80 -22.50
CA GLY A 283 -17.07 -9.64 -23.11
C GLY A 283 -16.17 -10.36 -22.09
N ALA A 284 -16.40 -10.17 -20.80
CA ALA A 284 -15.73 -10.93 -19.75
C ALA A 284 -16.12 -12.42 -19.75
N ILE A 285 -15.21 -13.23 -19.22
CA ILE A 285 -15.41 -14.65 -19.04
C ILE A 285 -16.32 -14.85 -17.82
N HIS A 286 -17.36 -15.66 -17.96
CA HIS A 286 -18.31 -15.96 -16.88
C HIS A 286 -18.06 -17.36 -16.30
N THR A 287 -18.02 -17.46 -14.97
CA THR A 287 -17.94 -18.75 -14.27
C THR A 287 -18.77 -18.76 -13.00
N ASN A 288 -19.31 -19.94 -12.65
CA ASN A 288 -20.17 -20.12 -11.49
C ASN A 288 -19.42 -20.57 -10.22
N SER A 289 -18.16 -20.99 -10.35
CA SER A 289 -17.38 -21.51 -9.23
C SER A 289 -16.05 -20.79 -9.08
N SER A 290 -15.51 -20.92 -7.87
CA SER A 290 -14.15 -20.57 -7.49
C SER A 290 -13.11 -21.23 -8.39
N LEU A 291 -11.89 -20.72 -8.28
CA LEU A 291 -10.82 -20.98 -9.21
C LEU A 291 -9.76 -21.90 -8.60
N GLU A 292 -9.43 -22.98 -9.29
CA GLU A 292 -8.32 -23.88 -8.93
C GLU A 292 -6.98 -23.14 -8.94
N LEU A 293 -5.94 -23.77 -8.37
CA LEU A 293 -4.58 -23.26 -8.47
C LEU A 293 -4.21 -23.02 -9.94
N GLY A 294 -3.92 -21.77 -10.28
CA GLY A 294 -3.65 -21.35 -11.66
C GLY A 294 -2.70 -20.17 -11.70
N GLU A 295 -2.02 -20.02 -12.83
CA GLU A 295 -1.32 -18.79 -13.16
C GLU A 295 -2.38 -17.79 -13.63
N TRP A 296 -2.52 -16.69 -12.90
CA TRP A 296 -3.53 -15.64 -13.14
C TRP A 296 -2.93 -14.40 -13.77
N SER A 297 -1.74 -14.50 -14.39
CA SER A 297 -1.03 -13.31 -14.84
C SER A 297 -1.82 -12.52 -15.86
N GLY A 298 -1.83 -11.21 -15.67
CA GLY A 298 -2.58 -10.28 -16.50
C GLY A 298 -4.09 -10.46 -16.40
N LYS A 299 -4.60 -11.18 -15.39
CA LYS A 299 -6.05 -11.38 -15.20
C LYS A 299 -6.62 -10.46 -14.13
N ARG A 300 -7.86 -10.08 -14.36
CA ARG A 300 -8.75 -9.42 -13.42
C ARG A 300 -9.87 -10.39 -13.04
N VAL A 301 -10.01 -10.70 -11.76
CA VAL A 301 -10.99 -11.64 -11.23
C VAL A 301 -12.00 -10.87 -10.39
N LEU A 302 -13.28 -10.91 -10.78
CA LEU A 302 -14.35 -10.13 -10.18
C LEU A 302 -15.40 -11.03 -9.55
N TYR A 303 -15.63 -10.89 -8.25
CA TYR A 303 -16.69 -11.61 -7.54
C TYR A 303 -17.99 -10.79 -7.48
N GLN A 304 -19.13 -11.44 -7.69
CA GLN A 304 -20.43 -10.77 -7.69
C GLN A 304 -20.80 -10.27 -6.29
N ARG A 305 -21.02 -8.95 -6.14
CA ARG A 305 -21.61 -8.36 -4.94
C ARG A 305 -23.06 -8.82 -4.73
N GLY A 306 -23.48 -8.83 -3.47
CA GLY A 306 -24.81 -9.29 -3.05
C GLY A 306 -25.01 -10.81 -3.13
N SER A 307 -23.96 -11.59 -3.35
CA SER A 307 -24.05 -13.06 -3.30
C SER A 307 -24.40 -13.52 -1.88
N THR A 308 -25.42 -14.36 -1.75
CA THR A 308 -25.76 -15.03 -0.49
C THR A 308 -24.96 -16.33 -0.28
N GLN A 309 -24.22 -16.78 -1.29
CA GLN A 309 -23.39 -17.98 -1.23
C GLN A 309 -21.91 -17.57 -1.15
N PRO A 310 -21.12 -18.19 -0.26
CA PRO A 310 -19.68 -17.98 -0.22
C PRO A 310 -18.99 -18.60 -1.43
N TYR A 311 -17.81 -18.11 -1.74
CA TYR A 311 -16.93 -18.63 -2.77
C TYR A 311 -15.75 -19.38 -2.15
N ASP A 312 -15.33 -20.49 -2.78
CA ASP A 312 -14.11 -21.17 -2.35
C ASP A 312 -12.85 -20.34 -2.64
N ASN A 313 -11.73 -20.88 -2.17
CA ASN A 313 -10.43 -20.24 -2.17
C ASN A 313 -9.97 -19.84 -3.59
N ILE A 314 -9.24 -18.73 -3.67
CA ILE A 314 -8.44 -18.38 -4.84
C ILE A 314 -6.96 -18.54 -4.51
N LYS A 315 -6.24 -19.18 -5.42
CA LYS A 315 -4.81 -19.49 -5.29
C LYS A 315 -4.04 -18.83 -6.43
N ILE A 316 -3.21 -17.85 -6.08
CA ILE A 316 -2.40 -17.05 -6.99
C ILE A 316 -0.96 -17.55 -6.94
N SER A 317 -0.43 -18.01 -8.07
CA SER A 317 0.93 -18.55 -8.17
C SER A 317 2.03 -17.54 -7.79
N LEU A 318 3.17 -18.02 -7.26
CA LEU A 318 4.41 -17.25 -7.14
C LEU A 318 4.95 -16.75 -8.49
N ALA A 319 4.58 -17.37 -9.60
CA ALA A 319 4.91 -16.92 -10.95
C ALA A 319 3.96 -15.83 -11.48
N ALA A 320 2.82 -15.59 -10.82
CA ALA A 320 1.79 -14.71 -11.30
C ALA A 320 2.22 -13.23 -11.26
N LYS A 321 1.73 -12.44 -12.22
CA LYS A 321 2.05 -11.02 -12.39
C LYS A 321 0.82 -10.22 -12.78
N ASN A 322 0.65 -9.03 -12.22
CA ASN A 322 -0.42 -8.10 -12.59
C ASN A 322 -1.82 -8.72 -12.42
N VAL A 323 -2.12 -9.20 -11.21
CA VAL A 323 -3.39 -9.84 -10.89
C VAL A 323 -4.22 -8.92 -10.03
N THR A 324 -5.46 -8.64 -10.44
CA THR A 324 -6.42 -7.90 -9.62
C THR A 324 -7.57 -8.81 -9.23
N VAL A 325 -7.82 -8.95 -7.94
CA VAL A 325 -9.00 -9.61 -7.38
C VAL A 325 -9.90 -8.54 -6.77
N ASP A 326 -11.09 -8.39 -7.33
CA ASP A 326 -12.04 -7.35 -6.98
C ASP A 326 -13.48 -7.88 -7.14
N THR A 327 -14.44 -6.99 -7.30
CA THR A 327 -15.86 -7.24 -7.29
C THR A 327 -16.57 -6.56 -8.45
N TYR A 328 -17.80 -6.99 -8.72
CA TYR A 328 -18.68 -6.32 -9.66
C TYR A 328 -20.13 -6.34 -9.18
N GLY A 329 -20.94 -5.47 -9.76
CA GLY A 329 -22.36 -5.36 -9.42
C GLY A 329 -22.58 -4.60 -8.11
N VAL A 330 -23.71 -4.86 -7.46
CA VAL A 330 -24.19 -4.09 -6.31
C VAL A 330 -24.53 -5.01 -5.12
N GLY A 331 -24.55 -4.45 -3.92
CA GLY A 331 -24.89 -5.15 -2.68
C GLY A 331 -23.67 -5.40 -1.78
N GLU A 332 -23.85 -6.28 -0.80
CA GLU A 332 -22.81 -6.62 0.18
C GLU A 332 -21.55 -7.21 -0.45
N ARG A 333 -20.41 -7.08 0.23
CA ARG A 333 -19.14 -7.67 -0.21
C ARG A 333 -19.30 -9.20 -0.30
N PRO A 334 -18.86 -9.84 -1.41
CA PRO A 334 -18.90 -11.28 -1.51
C PRO A 334 -17.90 -11.92 -0.53
N LEU A 335 -18.31 -13.02 0.10
CA LEU A 335 -17.45 -13.80 0.98
C LEU A 335 -16.58 -14.75 0.15
N VAL A 336 -15.26 -14.58 0.23
CA VAL A 336 -14.26 -15.53 -0.28
C VAL A 336 -13.53 -16.13 0.93
N TYR A 337 -13.53 -17.46 1.06
CA TYR A 337 -12.95 -18.10 2.25
C TYR A 337 -11.46 -17.84 2.40
N HIS A 338 -10.71 -17.86 1.29
CA HIS A 338 -9.26 -17.71 1.35
C HIS A 338 -8.69 -17.11 0.07
N VAL A 339 -7.89 -16.06 0.19
CA VAL A 339 -7.01 -15.59 -0.88
C VAL A 339 -5.57 -15.99 -0.53
N GLN A 340 -5.00 -16.91 -1.31
CA GLN A 340 -3.64 -17.44 -1.11
C GLN A 340 -2.70 -16.94 -2.19
N ILE A 341 -1.70 -16.14 -1.81
CA ILE A 341 -0.67 -15.63 -2.71
C ILE A 341 0.61 -16.46 -2.52
N GLY A 342 1.04 -17.12 -3.59
CA GLY A 342 2.17 -18.01 -3.58
C GLY A 342 2.01 -19.24 -2.68
N PRO A 343 0.96 -20.06 -2.84
CA PRO A 343 0.78 -21.27 -2.04
C PRO A 343 1.81 -22.37 -2.36
N GLU A 344 2.63 -22.21 -3.40
CA GLU A 344 3.65 -23.19 -3.79
C GLU A 344 4.70 -23.42 -2.70
N LEU A 345 5.12 -24.67 -2.63
CA LEU A 345 6.06 -25.16 -1.65
C LEU A 345 7.47 -25.17 -2.27
N VAL A 346 8.19 -24.06 -2.11
CA VAL A 346 9.56 -23.91 -2.64
C VAL A 346 10.58 -24.47 -1.67
N SER A 347 11.04 -25.70 -1.92
CA SER A 347 12.01 -26.40 -1.04
C SER A 347 13.35 -26.74 -1.71
N THR A 348 13.56 -26.31 -2.97
CA THR A 348 14.80 -26.55 -3.71
C THR A 348 15.26 -25.29 -4.45
N ASP A 349 16.57 -25.15 -4.66
CA ASP A 349 17.16 -24.04 -5.42
C ASP A 349 16.63 -23.98 -6.85
N SER A 350 16.46 -25.14 -7.50
CA SER A 350 15.87 -25.23 -8.84
C SER A 350 14.44 -24.68 -8.89
N ALA A 351 13.64 -24.93 -7.85
CA ALA A 351 12.29 -24.38 -7.76
C ALA A 351 12.31 -22.86 -7.53
N ALA A 352 13.21 -22.36 -6.67
CA ALA A 352 13.35 -20.93 -6.43
C ALA A 352 13.76 -20.16 -7.71
N ARG A 353 14.68 -20.72 -8.50
CA ARG A 353 15.13 -20.14 -9.77
C ARG A 353 14.11 -20.17 -10.90
N ALA A 354 12.98 -20.87 -10.73
CA ALA A 354 11.91 -20.93 -11.74
C ALA A 354 11.07 -19.65 -11.78
N PHE A 355 11.14 -18.83 -10.73
CA PHE A 355 10.39 -17.57 -10.61
C PHE A 355 11.27 -16.36 -10.96
N ASP A 356 10.63 -15.26 -11.28
CA ASP A 356 11.30 -14.01 -11.64
C ASP A 356 12.21 -13.50 -10.53
N LYS A 357 13.37 -12.97 -10.90
CA LYS A 357 14.22 -12.25 -9.94
C LYS A 357 13.60 -10.91 -9.61
N PHE A 358 13.78 -10.45 -8.38
CA PHE A 358 13.49 -9.07 -8.02
C PHE A 358 14.36 -8.12 -8.86
N THR A 359 13.75 -7.13 -9.53
CA THR A 359 14.46 -6.13 -10.34
C THR A 359 13.85 -4.74 -10.17
N ARG A 360 14.70 -3.71 -10.37
CA ARG A 360 14.31 -2.31 -10.47
C ARG A 360 14.83 -1.72 -11.77
N ASP A 361 14.18 -0.68 -12.27
CA ASP A 361 14.69 0.12 -13.39
C ASP A 361 15.78 1.12 -12.93
N ASN A 362 16.29 1.93 -13.86
CA ASN A 362 17.33 2.93 -13.59
C ASN A 362 16.86 4.11 -12.71
N LYS A 363 15.55 4.30 -12.54
CA LYS A 363 14.95 5.29 -11.64
C LYS A 363 14.66 4.69 -10.26
N GLY A 364 14.86 3.38 -10.08
CA GLY A 364 14.55 2.66 -8.86
C GLY A 364 13.10 2.19 -8.77
N TYR A 365 12.34 2.12 -9.86
CA TYR A 365 10.99 1.54 -9.78
C TYR A 365 11.05 0.02 -9.89
N VAL A 366 10.29 -0.68 -9.06
CA VAL A 366 10.23 -2.14 -9.03
C VAL A 366 9.51 -2.67 -10.28
N THR A 367 10.18 -3.55 -11.02
CA THR A 367 9.71 -4.03 -12.33
C THR A 367 9.39 -5.51 -12.37
N ALA A 368 9.92 -6.31 -11.43
CA ALA A 368 9.65 -7.74 -11.34
C ALA A 368 9.96 -8.29 -9.96
N GLY A 369 9.43 -9.49 -9.69
CA GLY A 369 9.67 -10.28 -8.49
C GLY A 369 8.68 -11.44 -8.40
N TRP A 370 8.70 -12.17 -7.29
CA TRP A 370 7.73 -13.25 -7.04
C TRP A 370 6.36 -12.66 -6.73
N ALA A 371 5.29 -13.26 -7.26
CA ALA A 371 3.91 -12.79 -7.13
C ALA A 371 3.84 -11.27 -7.29
N TYR A 372 4.15 -10.79 -8.49
CA TYR A 372 4.39 -9.37 -8.77
C TYR A 372 3.09 -8.63 -9.03
N ASN A 373 2.87 -7.49 -8.38
CA ASN A 373 1.72 -6.61 -8.64
C ASN A 373 0.39 -7.35 -8.47
N ILE A 374 0.07 -7.67 -7.21
CA ILE A 374 -1.17 -8.36 -6.83
C ILE A 374 -2.04 -7.41 -6.02
N THR A 375 -3.24 -7.14 -6.51
CA THR A 375 -4.23 -6.32 -5.80
C THR A 375 -5.41 -7.19 -5.36
N VAL A 376 -5.82 -7.04 -4.11
CA VAL A 376 -7.00 -7.72 -3.53
C VAL A 376 -7.86 -6.66 -2.87
N THR A 377 -9.09 -6.48 -3.34
CA THR A 377 -9.97 -5.40 -2.86
C THR A 377 -11.46 -5.73 -2.87
N GLY A 378 -12.22 -5.04 -2.02
CA GLY A 378 -13.69 -5.07 -2.04
C GLY A 378 -14.33 -6.36 -1.52
N LEU A 379 -13.55 -7.27 -0.92
CA LEU A 379 -14.01 -8.59 -0.47
C LEU A 379 -14.29 -8.65 1.02
N ARG A 380 -15.23 -9.54 1.39
CA ARG A 380 -15.26 -10.11 2.73
C ARG A 380 -14.41 -11.38 2.70
N LEU A 381 -13.39 -11.47 3.56
CA LEU A 381 -12.41 -12.56 3.51
C LEU A 381 -12.40 -13.37 4.79
N GLY A 382 -12.27 -14.68 4.66
CA GLY A 382 -11.92 -15.57 5.77
C GLY A 382 -10.45 -15.38 6.17
N THR A 383 -9.53 -15.69 5.25
CA THR A 383 -8.09 -15.50 5.43
C THR A 383 -7.44 -14.87 4.19
N LEU A 384 -6.41 -14.06 4.40
CA LEU A 384 -5.49 -13.60 3.36
C LEU A 384 -4.07 -14.03 3.73
N ASP A 385 -3.35 -14.74 2.85
CA ASP A 385 -1.95 -15.07 3.12
C ASP A 385 -1.03 -14.93 1.90
N ALA A 386 0.25 -14.67 2.18
CA ALA A 386 1.33 -14.78 1.21
C ALA A 386 2.48 -15.64 1.75
N GLY A 387 2.93 -16.58 0.90
CA GLY A 387 3.90 -17.63 1.24
C GLY A 387 5.35 -17.15 1.50
N HIS A 388 6.28 -17.59 0.65
CA HIS A 388 7.74 -17.36 0.84
C HIS A 388 8.18 -15.92 0.59
N SER A 389 7.64 -15.32 -0.47
CA SER A 389 7.97 -14.00 -0.97
C SER A 389 6.83 -13.48 -1.84
N SER A 390 6.76 -12.15 -1.98
CA SER A 390 5.74 -11.44 -2.76
C SER A 390 6.27 -10.04 -3.07
N THR A 391 5.89 -9.47 -4.21
CA THR A 391 6.44 -8.19 -4.67
C THR A 391 5.31 -7.27 -5.13
N LEU A 392 5.13 -6.12 -4.47
CA LEU A 392 4.03 -5.19 -4.71
C LEU A 392 2.66 -5.86 -4.52
N VAL A 393 2.26 -6.04 -3.27
CA VAL A 393 0.92 -6.54 -2.91
C VAL A 393 0.13 -5.41 -2.26
N THR A 394 -1.00 -5.05 -2.87
CA THR A 394 -1.98 -4.11 -2.31
C THR A 394 -3.20 -4.89 -1.84
N ALA A 395 -3.42 -4.96 -0.53
CA ALA A 395 -4.64 -5.48 0.07
C ALA A 395 -5.43 -4.29 0.65
N THR A 396 -6.56 -3.95 0.05
CA THR A 396 -7.30 -2.73 0.42
C THR A 396 -8.81 -2.92 0.44
N ASP A 397 -9.57 -2.13 1.21
CA ASP A 397 -11.04 -2.22 1.29
C ASP A 397 -11.57 -3.63 1.63
N LEU A 398 -10.95 -4.28 2.63
CA LEU A 398 -11.26 -5.68 2.99
C LEU A 398 -12.00 -5.78 4.33
N ASP A 399 -13.03 -6.63 4.36
CA ASP A 399 -13.77 -6.99 5.57
C ASP A 399 -13.37 -8.40 6.06
N LEU A 400 -12.61 -8.44 7.14
CA LEU A 400 -12.23 -9.65 7.88
C LEU A 400 -12.84 -9.62 9.29
N ASP A 401 -14.06 -9.09 9.45
CA ASP A 401 -14.78 -9.12 10.72
C ASP A 401 -15.43 -10.49 10.97
N TRP A 402 -14.84 -11.27 11.87
CA TRP A 402 -15.35 -12.56 12.34
C TRP A 402 -15.70 -12.56 13.83
N SER A 403 -15.88 -11.37 14.42
CA SER A 403 -16.20 -11.18 15.85
C SER A 403 -17.44 -11.94 16.32
N ALA A 404 -18.46 -12.04 15.46
CA ALA A 404 -19.73 -12.70 15.78
C ALA A 404 -19.75 -14.22 15.52
N THR A 405 -18.71 -14.81 14.90
CA THR A 405 -18.72 -16.22 14.47
C THR A 405 -17.59 -17.00 15.15
N PRO A 406 -17.89 -18.06 15.93
CA PRO A 406 -16.87 -18.89 16.55
C PRO A 406 -15.86 -19.41 15.53
N ASN A 407 -14.61 -19.02 15.73
CA ASN A 407 -13.57 -19.20 14.73
C ASN A 407 -12.95 -20.61 14.74
N ILE A 408 -13.71 -21.62 14.30
CA ILE A 408 -13.23 -23.00 14.23
C ILE A 408 -12.25 -23.26 13.07
N GLU A 409 -12.19 -22.35 12.08
CA GLU A 409 -11.33 -22.47 10.87
C GLU A 409 -10.22 -21.43 10.81
N GLU A 410 -9.98 -20.71 11.92
CA GLU A 410 -8.96 -19.67 12.04
C GLU A 410 -9.12 -18.49 11.04
N PHE A 411 -10.34 -18.09 10.68
CA PHE A 411 -10.65 -16.85 9.93
C PHE A 411 -10.37 -15.55 10.68
N GLY A 412 -10.56 -14.41 10.02
CA GLY A 412 -10.30 -13.08 10.59
C GLY A 412 -8.81 -12.76 10.65
N ARG A 413 -8.05 -13.23 9.66
CA ARG A 413 -6.60 -13.10 9.69
C ARG A 413 -5.89 -12.82 8.37
N ALA A 414 -4.79 -12.08 8.46
CA ALA A 414 -3.86 -11.78 7.38
C ALA A 414 -2.43 -12.22 7.75
N TYR A 415 -1.82 -13.12 6.96
CA TYR A 415 -0.50 -13.73 7.25
C TYR A 415 0.47 -13.59 6.08
N PHE A 416 1.56 -12.83 6.25
CA PHE A 416 2.54 -12.61 5.18
C PHE A 416 3.93 -13.05 5.58
N ALA A 417 4.70 -13.52 4.58
CA ALA A 417 6.07 -14.02 4.74
C ALA A 417 6.18 -15.22 5.69
N SER A 418 5.08 -15.95 5.90
CA SER A 418 4.96 -17.02 6.91
C SER A 418 5.83 -18.24 6.65
N ARG A 419 6.31 -18.40 5.41
CA ARG A 419 7.26 -19.47 5.01
C ARG A 419 8.69 -18.96 4.86
N GLY A 420 8.95 -17.68 5.15
CA GLY A 420 10.28 -17.09 5.02
C GLY A 420 11.35 -17.78 5.87
N ASN A 421 10.94 -18.46 6.95
CA ASN A 421 11.79 -19.23 7.83
C ASN A 421 12.44 -20.47 7.19
N TRP A 422 11.93 -20.93 6.06
CA TRP A 422 12.60 -21.98 5.27
C TRP A 422 13.88 -21.46 4.61
N CYS A 423 14.08 -20.14 4.65
CA CYS A 423 15.35 -19.51 4.40
C CYS A 423 16.07 -19.19 5.72
N SER A 424 16.20 -20.18 6.60
CA SER A 424 17.05 -20.09 7.79
C SER A 424 17.58 -21.47 8.17
N ASP A 425 18.80 -21.50 8.69
CA ASP A 425 19.46 -22.71 9.23
C ASP A 425 18.67 -23.42 10.36
N ALA A 426 17.63 -22.77 10.90
CA ALA A 426 16.75 -23.35 11.92
C ALA A 426 15.79 -24.42 11.36
N TYR A 427 15.63 -24.49 10.03
CA TYR A 427 14.80 -25.49 9.36
C TYR A 427 15.67 -26.38 8.47
N ASP A 428 15.50 -27.69 8.59
CA ASP A 428 16.21 -28.73 7.83
C ASP A 428 15.74 -28.76 6.36
N THR A 429 15.95 -27.66 5.64
CA THR A 429 15.74 -27.53 4.19
C THR A 429 17.09 -27.35 3.48
N PRO A 430 17.96 -28.38 3.47
CA PRO A 430 19.36 -28.27 3.01
C PRO A 430 19.53 -28.01 1.49
N ASN A 431 18.43 -27.86 0.74
CA ASN A 431 18.44 -27.87 -0.72
C ASN A 431 18.06 -26.53 -1.38
N ILE A 432 17.88 -25.45 -0.62
CA ILE A 432 17.56 -24.11 -1.15
C ILE A 432 18.69 -23.11 -0.86
N ASP A 433 19.16 -22.38 -1.87
CA ASP A 433 20.06 -21.24 -1.69
C ASP A 433 19.20 -19.97 -1.54
N CYS A 434 19.16 -19.42 -0.32
CA CYS A 434 18.26 -18.32 0.04
C CYS A 434 18.54 -17.04 -0.74
N LYS A 435 19.73 -16.92 -1.35
CA LYS A 435 20.07 -15.80 -2.23
C LYS A 435 19.20 -15.76 -3.50
N ASN A 436 18.50 -16.85 -3.82
CA ASN A 436 17.56 -16.94 -4.94
C ASN A 436 16.10 -16.72 -4.51
N VAL A 437 15.84 -16.50 -3.21
CA VAL A 437 14.54 -16.12 -2.68
C VAL A 437 14.61 -14.65 -2.24
N PRO A 438 13.98 -13.72 -2.97
CA PRO A 438 14.00 -12.32 -2.58
C PRO A 438 13.20 -12.10 -1.28
N TYR A 439 13.55 -11.08 -0.51
CA TYR A 439 12.66 -10.62 0.56
C TYR A 439 11.30 -10.19 -0.04
N PRO A 440 10.17 -10.47 0.63
CA PRO A 440 8.93 -9.78 0.34
C PRO A 440 9.15 -8.27 0.32
N TYR A 441 8.62 -7.61 -0.70
CA TYR A 441 8.85 -6.19 -0.94
C TYR A 441 7.54 -5.47 -1.28
N GLY A 442 7.25 -4.35 -0.64
CA GLY A 442 6.08 -3.55 -1.00
C GLY A 442 4.76 -4.27 -0.69
N VAL A 443 4.57 -4.67 0.56
CA VAL A 443 3.33 -5.33 1.02
C VAL A 443 2.52 -4.35 1.85
N PHE A 444 1.31 -4.05 1.40
CA PHE A 444 0.47 -3.01 1.97
C PHE A 444 -0.92 -3.50 2.33
N PHE A 445 -1.36 -3.09 3.51
CA PHE A 445 -2.71 -3.29 4.01
C PHE A 445 -3.33 -1.92 4.23
N THR A 446 -4.41 -1.59 3.52
CA THR A 446 -5.06 -0.29 3.70
C THR A 446 -6.58 -0.43 3.82
N ASP A 447 -7.23 0.39 4.64
CA ASP A 447 -8.69 0.42 4.76
C ASP A 447 -9.31 -0.98 4.99
N MET A 448 -8.80 -1.70 6.00
CA MET A 448 -9.30 -3.04 6.35
C MET A 448 -9.88 -3.07 7.75
N VAL A 449 -10.95 -3.85 7.91
CA VAL A 449 -11.48 -4.25 9.22
C VAL A 449 -11.05 -5.68 9.48
N VAL A 450 -10.35 -5.94 10.58
CA VAL A 450 -9.87 -7.28 10.94
C VAL A 450 -10.24 -7.58 12.38
N LYS A 451 -11.24 -8.45 12.57
CA LYS A 451 -11.73 -8.81 13.90
C LYS A 451 -11.77 -10.31 14.09
N GLY A 452 -11.10 -10.77 15.14
CA GLY A 452 -11.11 -12.19 15.49
C GLY A 452 -12.30 -12.57 16.35
N TYR A 453 -12.31 -13.85 16.74
CA TYR A 453 -13.16 -14.38 17.80
C TYR A 453 -12.30 -14.72 19.03
N ARG A 454 -12.88 -14.81 20.23
CA ARG A 454 -12.16 -15.27 21.44
C ARG A 454 -11.48 -16.62 21.17
N GLY A 455 -10.18 -16.74 21.37
CA GLY A 455 -9.39 -17.90 20.95
C GLY A 455 -8.44 -17.63 19.77
N SER A 456 -8.53 -16.47 19.12
CA SER A 456 -7.79 -16.20 17.87
C SER A 456 -6.35 -15.76 18.13
N LEU A 457 -5.41 -16.37 17.42
CA LEU A 457 -4.02 -15.90 17.27
C LEU A 457 -3.98 -14.48 16.65
N PRO A 458 -2.82 -13.80 16.60
CA PRO A 458 -2.73 -12.46 16.03
C PRO A 458 -3.43 -12.34 14.67
N LEU A 459 -4.29 -11.32 14.57
CA LEU A 459 -5.19 -11.13 13.44
C LEU A 459 -4.44 -10.67 12.21
N ILE A 460 -3.53 -9.71 12.40
CA ILE A 460 -2.56 -9.34 11.37
C ILE A 460 -1.20 -9.83 11.85
N ASN A 461 -0.61 -10.73 11.08
CA ASN A 461 0.73 -11.24 11.35
C ASN A 461 1.60 -11.11 10.11
N ILE A 462 2.51 -10.17 10.17
CA ILE A 462 3.39 -9.76 9.09
C ILE A 462 4.81 -10.21 9.49
N GLY A 463 5.33 -11.23 8.81
CA GLY A 463 6.55 -11.91 9.22
C GLY A 463 6.31 -12.99 10.28
N CYS A 464 7.16 -14.01 10.25
CA CYS A 464 7.23 -15.08 11.26
C CYS A 464 8.59 -15.07 11.99
N PHE A 465 8.72 -15.98 12.95
CA PHE A 465 9.98 -16.18 13.66
C PHE A 465 11.07 -16.72 12.72
N ASN A 466 12.33 -16.36 12.98
CA ASN A 466 13.54 -16.87 12.31
C ASN A 466 13.59 -16.63 10.78
N GLY A 467 14.25 -15.56 10.33
CA GLY A 467 14.55 -15.33 8.90
C GLY A 467 13.41 -14.77 8.03
N CYS A 468 12.19 -14.65 8.58
CA CYS A 468 11.04 -14.06 7.89
C CYS A 468 11.06 -12.53 7.97
N SER A 469 11.82 -11.88 7.11
CA SER A 469 11.90 -10.41 7.04
C SER A 469 11.26 -9.86 5.76
N MET A 470 11.01 -8.56 5.74
CA MET A 470 10.42 -7.86 4.61
C MET A 470 10.85 -6.41 4.50
N VAL A 471 10.70 -5.86 3.32
CA VAL A 471 11.25 -4.56 2.97
C VAL A 471 10.15 -3.66 2.41
N ASN A 472 10.06 -2.44 2.94
CA ASN A 472 9.10 -1.41 2.57
C ASN A 472 7.65 -1.91 2.64
N SER A 473 7.16 -2.12 3.86
CA SER A 473 5.80 -2.60 4.13
C SER A 473 4.98 -1.54 4.86
N GLY A 474 3.65 -1.67 4.84
CA GLY A 474 2.83 -0.67 5.50
C GLY A 474 1.39 -1.04 5.78
N MET A 475 0.81 -0.30 6.72
CA MET A 475 -0.56 -0.40 7.18
C MET A 475 -1.17 1.00 7.28
N ALA A 476 -2.35 1.22 6.68
CA ALA A 476 -3.09 2.48 6.83
C ALA A 476 -4.59 2.24 7.05
N GLY A 477 -5.25 2.98 7.93
CA GLY A 477 -6.72 2.85 8.06
C GLY A 477 -7.20 1.47 8.53
N ILE A 478 -6.40 0.77 9.33
CA ILE A 478 -6.74 -0.58 9.79
C ILE A 478 -7.55 -0.50 11.09
N GLU A 479 -8.72 -1.12 11.14
CA GLU A 479 -9.44 -1.37 12.40
C GLU A 479 -9.18 -2.81 12.85
N ALA A 480 -8.52 -2.99 13.99
CA ALA A 480 -8.18 -4.31 14.53
C ALA A 480 -8.78 -4.53 15.92
N GLU A 481 -9.53 -5.63 16.11
CA GLU A 481 -10.29 -5.90 17.33
C GLU A 481 -10.39 -7.40 17.67
N ILE A 482 -10.46 -7.74 18.97
CA ILE A 482 -10.59 -9.12 19.52
C ILE A 482 -9.45 -10.08 19.09
N SER A 483 -8.46 -10.26 19.96
CA SER A 483 -7.37 -11.25 19.78
C SER A 483 -6.96 -11.83 21.12
N ASP A 484 -6.47 -13.08 21.16
CA ASP A 484 -5.93 -13.65 22.39
C ASP A 484 -4.59 -13.00 22.77
N GLU A 485 -3.70 -12.79 21.79
CA GLU A 485 -2.34 -12.27 22.04
C GLU A 485 -2.13 -10.82 21.58
N HIS A 486 -2.13 -10.58 20.27
CA HIS A 486 -1.78 -9.28 19.65
C HIS A 486 -2.83 -8.92 18.61
N ASN A 487 -3.22 -7.65 18.47
CA ASN A 487 -4.08 -7.28 17.35
C ASN A 487 -3.29 -7.30 16.04
N SER A 488 -2.06 -6.77 16.09
CA SER A 488 -1.09 -6.88 15.00
C SER A 488 0.30 -7.23 15.53
N ARG A 489 0.97 -8.15 14.82
CA ARG A 489 2.37 -8.51 15.04
C ARG A 489 3.15 -8.37 13.73
N ILE A 490 4.21 -7.58 13.77
CA ILE A 490 5.09 -7.28 12.65
C ILE A 490 6.52 -7.62 13.08
N MET A 491 7.20 -8.46 12.31
CA MET A 491 8.54 -8.93 12.63
C MET A 491 9.47 -8.74 11.44
N GLY A 492 10.67 -8.22 11.70
CA GLY A 492 11.72 -8.11 10.70
C GLY A 492 11.43 -7.15 9.55
N SER A 493 10.56 -6.16 9.77
CA SER A 493 10.21 -5.20 8.71
C SER A 493 11.24 -4.08 8.65
N TRP A 494 11.88 -3.94 7.50
CA TRP A 494 12.64 -2.75 7.11
C TRP A 494 11.71 -1.76 6.42
N GLY A 495 11.69 -0.49 6.81
CA GLY A 495 10.83 0.50 6.13
C GLY A 495 9.36 0.28 6.45
N LEU A 496 9.01 0.15 7.73
CA LEU A 496 7.62 -0.02 8.15
C LEU A 496 6.92 1.33 8.32
N VAL A 497 5.71 1.48 7.75
CA VAL A 497 4.80 2.60 8.05
C VAL A 497 3.46 2.06 8.55
N VAL A 498 3.07 2.41 9.77
CA VAL A 498 1.75 2.14 10.34
C VAL A 498 1.07 3.47 10.64
N LYS A 499 0.05 3.85 9.87
CA LYS A 499 -0.61 5.14 10.00
C LYS A 499 -2.12 5.03 10.16
N GLU A 500 -2.72 6.02 10.82
CA GLU A 500 -4.18 6.27 10.80
C GLU A 500 -5.03 5.03 11.12
N SER A 501 -4.51 4.11 11.93
CA SER A 501 -5.16 2.83 12.25
C SER A 501 -5.71 2.85 13.67
N TRP A 502 -6.71 2.02 13.94
CA TRP A 502 -7.33 1.86 15.24
C TRP A 502 -7.16 0.43 15.77
N PHE A 503 -6.28 0.29 16.75
CA PHE A 503 -6.03 -0.97 17.45
C PHE A 503 -6.81 -0.98 18.76
N ARG A 504 -8.00 -1.57 18.73
CA ARG A 504 -8.98 -1.46 19.82
C ARG A 504 -9.23 -2.75 20.59
N GLY A 505 -8.67 -3.88 20.15
CA GLY A 505 -9.08 -5.18 20.65
C GLY A 505 -8.66 -5.51 22.09
N ASN A 506 -9.54 -6.25 22.78
CA ASN A 506 -9.26 -6.92 24.05
C ASN A 506 -8.10 -7.94 23.93
N HIS A 507 -7.33 -8.14 25.01
CA HIS A 507 -6.34 -9.21 25.13
C HIS A 507 -6.91 -10.35 25.98
N LEU A 508 -7.60 -11.30 25.34
CA LEU A 508 -8.50 -12.22 26.02
C LEU A 508 -7.84 -13.46 26.65
N GLY A 509 -6.56 -13.76 26.34
CA GLY A 509 -5.89 -14.94 26.91
C GLY A 509 -4.43 -15.14 26.50
N GLY A 510 -3.58 -15.49 27.47
CA GLY A 510 -2.17 -15.84 27.24
C GLY A 510 -1.27 -15.49 28.44
N PRO A 511 -0.10 -16.15 28.60
CA PRO A 511 0.85 -15.77 29.63
C PRO A 511 1.57 -14.44 29.29
N GLY A 512 1.59 -13.52 30.27
CA GLY A 512 2.35 -12.25 30.23
C GLY A 512 1.61 -11.08 29.56
N ALA A 513 2.10 -9.85 29.78
CA ALA A 513 1.60 -8.65 29.12
C ALA A 513 1.91 -8.70 27.61
N LYS A 514 0.93 -8.39 26.76
CA LYS A 514 1.07 -8.38 25.29
C LYS A 514 0.78 -6.99 24.73
N ALA A 515 1.32 -6.68 23.55
CA ALA A 515 1.06 -5.40 22.89
C ALA A 515 -0.10 -5.47 21.88
N LYS A 516 -0.89 -4.40 21.74
CA LYS A 516 -1.90 -4.30 20.67
C LYS A 516 -1.23 -4.27 19.29
N LEU A 517 -0.22 -3.41 19.13
CA LEU A 517 0.72 -3.43 18.01
C LEU A 517 2.10 -3.88 18.49
N THR A 518 2.60 -4.97 17.92
CA THR A 518 3.93 -5.51 18.21
C THR A 518 4.83 -5.35 16.98
N ILE A 519 5.96 -4.68 17.15
CA ILE A 519 6.99 -4.48 16.12
C ILE A 519 8.31 -5.06 16.67
N ARG A 520 8.80 -6.14 16.07
CA ARG A 520 9.97 -6.88 16.59
C ARG A 520 11.05 -7.09 15.55
N THR A 521 12.26 -7.31 16.05
CA THR A 521 13.35 -7.83 15.23
C THR A 521 13.16 -9.32 14.91
N LEU A 522 14.02 -9.84 14.05
CA LEU A 522 14.07 -11.26 13.71
C LEU A 522 14.76 -12.06 14.82
N GLY A 523 14.27 -13.27 15.08
CA GLY A 523 14.83 -14.18 16.08
C GLY A 523 14.08 -14.17 17.42
N PHE A 524 14.46 -15.07 18.32
CA PHE A 524 13.94 -15.14 19.69
C PHE A 524 15.06 -14.85 20.68
N GLY A 525 14.82 -13.97 21.65
CA GLY A 525 15.74 -13.72 22.76
C GLY A 525 17.12 -13.22 22.29
N ASP A 526 18.18 -13.93 22.68
CA ASP A 526 19.58 -13.51 22.55
C ASP A 526 20.17 -13.62 21.15
N THR A 527 19.43 -14.05 20.11
CA THR A 527 19.99 -14.23 18.75
C THR A 527 19.82 -13.02 17.84
N ALA A 528 19.02 -12.03 18.24
CA ALA A 528 18.85 -10.79 17.47
C ALA A 528 20.17 -10.02 17.30
N ASN A 529 21.10 -10.17 18.24
CA ASN A 529 22.45 -9.61 18.16
C ASN A 529 23.33 -10.24 17.06
N GLN A 530 22.88 -11.33 16.42
CA GLN A 530 23.59 -12.00 15.34
C GLN A 530 23.29 -11.38 13.98
N LEU A 531 22.23 -10.58 13.86
CA LEU A 531 21.88 -9.87 12.64
C LEU A 531 22.96 -8.85 12.27
N ASP A 532 23.15 -8.59 10.98
CA ASP A 532 24.18 -7.66 10.51
C ASP A 532 23.61 -6.23 10.38
N PRO A 533 24.12 -5.25 11.16
CA PRO A 533 23.67 -3.86 11.08
C PRO A 533 24.14 -3.14 9.81
N ASN A 534 25.05 -3.72 9.02
CA ASN A 534 25.61 -3.10 7.82
C ASN A 534 24.93 -3.54 6.53
N ILE A 535 24.03 -4.53 6.59
CA ILE A 535 23.27 -4.96 5.41
C ILE A 535 22.10 -4.01 5.22
N ASP A 536 22.09 -3.32 4.09
CA ASP A 536 20.98 -2.49 3.65
C ASP A 536 20.20 -3.22 2.54
N PRO A 537 18.97 -3.70 2.79
CA PRO A 537 18.15 -4.34 1.78
C PRO A 537 17.66 -3.39 0.66
N GLU A 538 17.81 -2.08 0.84
CA GLU A 538 17.60 -1.06 -0.19
C GLU A 538 18.85 -0.75 -1.03
N ASP A 539 20.05 -1.28 -0.68
CA ASP A 539 21.23 -1.22 -1.56
C ASP A 539 21.22 -2.37 -2.57
N TYR A 540 20.48 -2.16 -3.66
CA TYR A 540 20.34 -3.13 -4.74
C TYR A 540 21.63 -3.35 -5.52
N ALA A 541 22.50 -2.34 -5.62
CA ALA A 541 23.76 -2.45 -6.34
C ALA A 541 24.72 -3.39 -5.59
N ALA A 542 24.70 -3.36 -4.26
CA ALA A 542 25.39 -4.34 -3.41
C ALA A 542 24.66 -5.70 -3.32
N GLY A 543 23.43 -5.78 -3.81
CA GLY A 543 22.61 -7.00 -3.78
C GLY A 543 21.90 -7.24 -2.46
N GLY A 544 21.59 -6.18 -1.68
CA GLY A 544 20.97 -6.26 -0.36
C GLY A 544 19.57 -6.89 -0.34
N TYR A 545 18.85 -6.88 -1.47
CA TYR A 545 17.55 -7.54 -1.62
C TYR A 545 17.61 -9.08 -1.55
N LYS A 546 18.81 -9.66 -1.61
CA LYS A 546 19.04 -11.10 -1.51
C LYS A 546 19.01 -11.53 -0.04
N ARG A 547 18.32 -12.63 0.23
CA ARG A 547 18.26 -13.20 1.57
C ARG A 547 19.51 -14.01 1.88
N GLY A 548 20.06 -13.81 3.08
CA GLY A 548 21.13 -14.61 3.65
C GLY A 548 20.68 -16.01 4.05
N ASN A 549 21.59 -16.97 4.13
CA ASN A 549 21.28 -18.31 4.65
C ASN A 549 21.28 -18.33 6.19
N ASN A 550 22.09 -17.46 6.79
CA ASN A 550 22.32 -17.34 8.24
C ASN A 550 21.79 -16.01 8.77
N LEU A 551 21.49 -15.92 10.08
CA LEU A 551 21.10 -14.65 10.70
C LEU A 551 22.15 -13.54 10.52
N SER A 552 23.44 -13.87 10.53
CA SER A 552 24.54 -12.91 10.27
C SER A 552 24.64 -12.41 8.84
N GLU A 553 23.80 -12.91 7.94
CA GLU A 553 23.68 -12.46 6.55
C GLU A 553 22.32 -11.77 6.32
N VAL A 554 21.56 -11.51 7.38
CA VAL A 554 20.27 -10.85 7.35
C VAL A 554 20.38 -9.51 8.07
N TYR A 555 19.74 -8.49 7.52
CA TYR A 555 19.76 -7.14 8.06
C TYR A 555 19.10 -7.07 9.44
N VAL A 556 19.57 -6.12 10.23
CA VAL A 556 18.83 -5.59 11.38
C VAL A 556 17.71 -4.67 10.85
N PRO A 557 16.43 -4.84 11.28
CA PRO A 557 15.37 -3.91 10.92
C PRO A 557 15.73 -2.47 11.27
N HIS A 558 15.52 -1.55 10.36
CA HIS A 558 16.10 -0.21 10.48
C HIS A 558 15.04 0.86 10.70
N TYR A 559 14.11 1.00 9.77
CA TYR A 559 13.13 2.09 9.78
C TYR A 559 11.74 1.61 10.24
N ALA A 560 11.14 2.29 11.21
CA ALA A 560 9.74 2.08 11.61
C ALA A 560 9.04 3.40 11.96
N SER A 561 7.86 3.65 11.37
CA SER A 561 7.03 4.83 11.62
C SER A 561 5.64 4.42 12.09
N VAL A 562 5.21 4.91 13.26
CA VAL A 562 3.88 4.69 13.83
C VAL A 562 3.19 6.05 14.02
N ILE A 563 2.22 6.35 13.16
CA ILE A 563 1.72 7.72 12.93
C ILE A 563 0.20 7.81 13.15
N ASN A 564 -0.26 8.73 13.98
CA ASN A 564 -1.67 9.12 14.14
C ASN A 564 -2.64 7.97 14.47
N ASN A 565 -2.14 6.85 14.99
CA ASN A 565 -2.97 5.69 15.31
C ASN A 565 -3.71 5.88 16.63
N TRP A 566 -4.82 5.17 16.79
CA TRP A 566 -5.59 5.12 18.03
C TRP A 566 -5.41 3.76 18.70
N PHE A 567 -5.22 3.77 20.01
CA PHE A 567 -5.04 2.58 20.83
C PHE A 567 -5.96 2.66 22.05
N ASN A 568 -6.91 1.73 22.20
CA ASN A 568 -7.80 1.66 23.35
C ASN A 568 -8.40 0.25 23.51
N ASP A 569 -9.27 0.07 24.51
CA ASP A 569 -10.10 -1.13 24.67
C ASP A 569 -11.55 -0.73 24.99
N PRO A 570 -12.45 -0.61 23.99
CA PRO A 570 -13.78 -0.03 24.19
C PRO A 570 -14.83 -1.03 24.67
N GLU A 571 -14.66 -2.33 24.40
CA GLU A 571 -15.67 -3.36 24.68
C GLU A 571 -15.56 -4.00 26.07
N GLN A 572 -14.45 -3.75 26.80
CA GLN A 572 -14.31 -4.03 28.23
C GLN A 572 -14.62 -5.49 28.60
N ASP A 573 -13.86 -6.44 28.08
CA ASP A 573 -13.98 -7.84 28.48
C ASP A 573 -13.36 -8.06 29.87
N ASP A 574 -14.11 -8.62 30.81
CA ASP A 574 -13.62 -8.95 32.16
C ASP A 574 -12.43 -9.94 32.15
N ALA A 575 -12.22 -10.66 31.03
CA ALA A 575 -11.07 -11.53 30.82
C ALA A 575 -9.85 -10.82 30.22
N SER A 576 -9.98 -9.55 29.81
CA SER A 576 -8.89 -8.78 29.20
C SER A 576 -7.75 -8.59 30.21
N VAL A 577 -6.51 -8.96 29.83
CA VAL A 577 -5.32 -8.70 30.64
C VAL A 577 -4.70 -7.36 30.26
N SER A 578 -4.15 -6.63 31.23
CA SER A 578 -3.46 -5.36 30.98
C SER A 578 -2.25 -5.58 30.05
N GLY A 579 -2.28 -4.90 28.90
CA GLY A 579 -1.28 -5.03 27.84
C GLY A 579 -0.61 -3.70 27.48
N THR A 580 0.58 -3.79 26.87
CA THR A 580 1.25 -2.65 26.22
C THR A 580 0.39 -2.17 25.04
N PHE A 581 0.38 -0.87 24.74
CA PHE A 581 -0.35 -0.41 23.54
C PHE A 581 0.49 -0.62 22.28
N VAL A 582 1.78 -0.26 22.35
CA VAL A 582 2.77 -0.46 21.28
C VAL A 582 4.06 -1.01 21.87
N GLY A 583 4.49 -2.18 21.40
CA GLY A 583 5.78 -2.78 21.77
C GLY A 583 6.73 -2.81 20.58
N MET A 584 7.81 -2.04 20.64
CA MET A 584 8.81 -1.92 19.59
C MET A 584 10.20 -2.32 20.11
N ASP A 585 10.79 -3.33 19.48
CA ASP A 585 12.02 -3.96 19.95
C ASP A 585 13.29 -3.14 19.67
N LYS A 586 14.37 -3.44 20.40
CA LYS A 586 15.55 -2.57 20.56
C LYS A 586 16.43 -2.37 19.34
N TYR A 587 16.27 -3.26 18.38
CA TYR A 587 17.16 -3.31 17.23
C TYR A 587 16.70 -2.42 16.08
N HIS A 588 15.54 -1.74 16.20
CA HIS A 588 15.14 -0.74 15.18
C HIS A 588 16.02 0.50 15.29
N ALA A 589 16.87 0.71 14.30
CA ALA A 589 17.86 1.77 14.36
C ALA A 589 17.28 3.18 14.20
N TYR A 590 16.23 3.39 13.39
CA TYR A 590 15.51 4.66 13.26
C TYR A 590 14.02 4.43 13.42
N SER A 591 13.46 4.88 14.53
CA SER A 591 12.04 4.69 14.81
C SER A 591 11.34 5.99 15.18
N LEU A 592 10.10 6.15 14.71
CA LEU A 592 9.31 7.35 14.95
C LEU A 592 7.89 7.03 15.39
N MET A 593 7.42 7.73 16.42
CA MET A 593 6.04 7.64 16.91
C MET A 593 5.40 9.03 17.04
N TYR A 594 4.50 9.37 16.13
CA TYR A 594 3.96 10.71 16.02
C TYR A 594 2.44 10.74 16.02
N GLY A 595 1.84 11.61 16.84
CA GLY A 595 0.41 11.93 16.82
C GLY A 595 -0.53 10.80 17.26
N ASN A 596 -0.01 9.72 17.85
CA ASN A 596 -0.83 8.60 18.29
C ASN A 596 -1.64 8.97 19.54
N LYS A 597 -2.88 8.47 19.61
CA LYS A 597 -3.76 8.62 20.76
C LYS A 597 -3.84 7.30 21.52
N ILE A 598 -3.47 7.37 22.80
CA ILE A 598 -3.49 6.21 23.69
C ILE A 598 -4.52 6.50 24.78
N PHE A 599 -5.60 5.73 24.79
CA PHE A 599 -6.67 5.87 25.76
C PHE A 599 -6.54 4.78 26.82
N SER A 600 -6.54 5.17 28.09
CA SER A 600 -6.56 4.24 29.22
C SER A 600 -7.92 3.57 29.38
N ASP A 601 -7.94 2.34 29.88
CA ASP A 601 -9.17 1.65 30.27
C ASP A 601 -9.55 2.01 31.71
N THR A 602 -10.79 2.46 31.92
CA THR A 602 -11.36 2.81 33.23
C THR A 602 -11.22 1.72 34.28
N LYS A 603 -11.19 0.43 33.91
CA LYS A 603 -11.02 -0.67 34.86
C LYS A 603 -9.55 -0.86 35.26
N THR A 604 -8.61 -0.75 34.30
CA THR A 604 -7.17 -0.71 34.61
C THR A 604 -6.76 0.51 35.45
N VAL A 605 -7.46 1.63 35.29
CA VAL A 605 -7.30 2.84 36.10
C VAL A 605 -7.70 2.59 37.57
N GLU A 606 -8.72 1.76 37.82
CA GLU A 606 -9.16 1.38 39.17
C GLU A 606 -8.32 0.26 39.79
N GLU A 607 -7.82 -0.69 38.99
CA GLU A 607 -7.02 -1.83 39.46
C GLU A 607 -5.49 -1.58 39.47
N GLY A 608 -5.06 -0.39 39.06
CA GLY A 608 -3.65 0.03 39.08
C GLY A 608 -2.78 -0.64 38.02
N SER A 609 -3.37 -1.02 36.89
CA SER A 609 -2.72 -1.83 35.87
C SER A 609 -2.43 -1.07 34.57
N PHE A 610 -1.45 -1.59 33.84
CA PHE A 610 -0.37 -0.91 33.13
C PHE A 610 -0.72 -0.34 31.75
N ALA A 611 -0.35 0.93 31.50
CA ALA A 611 -0.18 1.50 30.17
C ALA A 611 1.32 1.65 29.90
N ALA A 612 1.82 1.03 28.82
CA ALA A 612 3.21 1.22 28.41
C ALA A 612 3.40 1.28 26.91
N MET A 613 4.50 1.94 26.58
CA MET A 613 5.17 1.88 25.30
C MET A 613 6.54 1.27 25.61
N GLY A 614 6.93 0.24 24.87
CA GLY A 614 8.30 -0.29 24.91
C GLY A 614 9.02 0.21 23.69
N LEU A 615 9.99 1.11 23.86
CA LEU A 615 10.80 1.67 22.78
C LEU A 615 12.26 1.51 23.16
N ASN A 616 12.94 0.58 22.51
CA ASN A 616 14.34 0.31 22.83
C ASN A 616 15.26 0.56 21.62
N GLY A 617 14.75 1.17 20.54
CA GLY A 617 15.50 1.37 19.30
C GLY A 617 16.83 2.10 19.50
N ILE A 618 17.84 1.81 18.66
CA ILE A 618 19.16 2.44 18.74
C ILE A 618 19.03 3.96 18.61
N HIS A 619 18.12 4.42 17.75
CA HIS A 619 17.70 5.81 17.70
C HIS A 619 16.17 5.94 17.59
N VAL A 620 15.55 6.46 18.66
CA VAL A 620 14.11 6.72 18.74
C VAL A 620 13.87 8.22 18.63
N TYR A 621 13.24 8.65 17.55
CA TYR A 621 13.04 10.07 17.24
C TYR A 621 11.55 10.44 17.20
N ALA A 622 11.21 11.50 17.93
CA ALA A 622 9.86 12.05 18.11
C ALA A 622 8.87 11.18 18.92
N LEU A 623 8.43 11.74 20.06
CA LEU A 623 7.31 11.29 20.87
C LEU A 623 6.33 12.46 21.02
N HIS A 624 5.36 12.56 20.12
CA HIS A 624 4.22 13.49 20.26
C HIS A 624 2.94 12.68 20.38
N ASN A 625 2.64 12.16 21.58
CA ASN A 625 1.46 11.34 21.82
C ASN A 625 0.59 11.98 22.91
N GLU A 626 -0.73 11.89 22.74
CA GLU A 626 -1.70 12.42 23.70
C GLU A 626 -2.10 11.33 24.70
N ILE A 627 -1.88 11.59 26.00
CA ILE A 627 -2.41 10.80 27.13
C ILE A 627 -3.27 11.75 27.98
N PRO A 628 -4.59 11.52 28.17
CA PRO A 628 -5.46 12.44 28.89
C PRO A 628 -5.09 12.59 30.38
N LYS A 629 -5.25 13.80 30.94
CA LYS A 629 -4.86 14.17 32.32
C LYS A 629 -5.72 13.53 33.43
N GLU A 630 -6.88 13.00 33.08
CA GLU A 630 -7.87 12.47 34.02
C GLU A 630 -7.50 11.07 34.55
N TYR A 631 -6.37 10.51 34.11
CA TYR A 631 -5.92 9.15 34.42
C TYR A 631 -4.57 9.18 35.17
N PRO A 632 -4.52 8.78 36.46
CA PRO A 632 -3.32 8.86 37.29
C PRO A 632 -2.24 7.83 36.88
N PRO A 633 -0.94 8.14 37.06
CA PRO A 633 0.16 7.33 36.54
C PRO A 633 0.46 6.17 37.49
N CYS A 634 -0.22 5.04 37.31
CA CYS A 634 0.35 3.72 37.64
C CYS A 634 0.95 3.08 36.37
N GLY A 635 1.39 3.90 35.41
CA GLY A 635 1.99 3.46 34.15
C GLY A 635 3.51 3.40 34.25
N THR A 636 4.09 2.24 33.95
CA THR A 636 5.51 2.10 33.65
C THR A 636 5.68 2.09 32.12
N SER A 637 5.96 3.24 31.51
CA SER A 637 6.61 3.23 30.20
C SER A 637 8.06 2.82 30.38
N MET A 638 8.63 2.05 29.47
CA MET A 638 10.07 1.81 29.44
C MET A 638 10.65 2.33 28.16
N THR A 639 11.76 3.01 28.33
CA THR A 639 12.53 3.55 27.23
C THR A 639 13.98 3.34 27.65
N GLU A 640 14.59 2.23 27.22
CA GLU A 640 16.05 2.19 27.15
C GLU A 640 16.43 3.06 25.96
N ILE A 641 16.80 4.31 26.23
CA ILE A 641 17.51 5.15 25.27
C ILE A 641 18.84 5.51 25.90
N GLU A 642 19.89 4.79 25.51
CA GLU A 642 21.25 5.27 25.68
C GLU A 642 21.45 6.47 24.72
N ASN A 643 21.85 7.62 25.27
CA ASN A 643 22.23 8.86 24.53
C ASN A 643 21.09 9.67 23.88
N PHE A 644 20.31 10.42 24.66
CA PHE A 644 19.42 11.46 24.12
C PHE A 644 19.64 12.85 24.75
N HIS A 645 19.57 13.90 23.91
CA HIS A 645 19.62 15.31 24.28
C HIS A 645 18.37 16.07 23.73
N ASP A 646 17.51 16.48 24.66
CA ASP A 646 16.45 17.52 24.63
C ASP A 646 15.07 17.33 23.93
N LEU A 647 14.07 17.93 24.59
CA LEU A 647 12.68 17.47 24.82
C LEU A 647 11.57 18.00 23.88
N SER A 648 10.57 17.16 23.62
CA SER A 648 9.15 17.52 23.80
C SER A 648 8.48 16.53 24.75
N LYS A 649 8.23 16.95 25.99
CA LYS A 649 7.54 16.22 27.09
C LYS A 649 7.51 14.69 26.97
N VAL A 650 8.66 14.06 27.23
CA VAL A 650 8.74 12.63 27.51
C VAL A 650 8.45 12.42 29.00
N PHE A 651 7.44 11.61 29.34
CA PHE A 651 7.24 11.11 30.70
C PHE A 651 7.56 9.61 30.71
N VAL A 652 8.73 9.21 31.21
CA VAL A 652 9.11 7.79 31.37
C VAL A 652 10.07 7.63 32.55
N GLY A 653 9.82 6.67 33.45
CA GLY A 653 10.69 6.30 34.60
C GLY A 653 11.12 4.82 34.55
N MET A 654 12.24 4.46 35.20
CA MET A 654 12.95 3.18 35.10
C MET A 654 13.03 2.40 36.44
N ASP A 655 13.16 1.06 36.38
CA ASP A 655 14.39 0.31 36.78
C ASP A 655 14.30 -1.20 36.41
N ASP A 656 15.46 -1.77 36.03
CA ASP A 656 15.94 -3.17 35.95
C ASP A 656 14.95 -4.36 35.71
N TRP A 657 15.32 -5.25 34.78
CA TRP A 657 14.53 -6.40 34.27
C TRP A 657 14.84 -7.75 34.91
N SER A 658 15.66 -7.80 35.97
CA SER A 658 16.06 -9.08 36.58
C SER A 658 14.91 -9.90 37.20
N ASP A 659 13.75 -9.29 37.49
CA ASP A 659 12.71 -9.88 38.33
C ASP A 659 11.38 -10.19 37.59
N PHE A 660 11.42 -10.46 36.27
CA PHE A 660 10.26 -10.84 35.44
C PHE A 660 9.51 -12.12 35.88
N GLY A 661 9.83 -12.68 37.05
CA GLY A 661 9.22 -13.89 37.62
C GLY A 661 8.27 -13.68 38.82
N ASP A 662 8.05 -12.46 39.32
CA ASP A 662 7.28 -12.28 40.56
C ASP A 662 5.75 -12.21 40.35
N PRO A 663 4.92 -12.71 41.31
CA PRO A 663 3.47 -12.86 41.12
C PRO A 663 2.71 -11.53 41.04
N LYS A 664 1.58 -11.56 40.32
CA LYS A 664 0.67 -10.41 40.09
C LYS A 664 0.35 -9.61 41.37
N GLY A 665 0.62 -8.30 41.33
CA GLY A 665 -0.12 -7.31 42.15
C GLY A 665 0.66 -6.36 43.06
N SER A 666 1.99 -6.25 43.02
CA SER A 666 2.72 -5.42 44.01
C SER A 666 3.84 -4.52 43.49
N GLN A 667 3.67 -3.83 42.36
CA GLN A 667 4.65 -2.83 41.91
C GLN A 667 3.98 -1.51 41.50
N CYS A 668 3.80 -0.62 42.47
CA CYS A 668 3.68 0.82 42.23
C CYS A 668 4.80 1.54 43.01
N PRO A 669 6.02 1.67 42.47
CA PRO A 669 6.98 2.60 43.01
C PRO A 669 6.60 4.03 42.59
N ARG A 670 6.48 4.91 43.58
CA ARG A 670 6.17 6.34 43.41
C ARG A 670 7.33 7.06 42.72
N LEU A 671 7.02 7.76 41.63
CA LEU A 671 7.94 8.65 40.91
C LEU A 671 8.37 9.84 41.78
N THR A 672 9.68 10.11 41.89
CA THR A 672 10.23 11.41 42.30
C THR A 672 11.09 11.95 41.16
N VAL A 673 10.73 13.11 40.61
CA VAL A 673 11.43 13.75 39.48
C VAL A 673 12.70 14.44 39.97
N LEU A 674 13.85 14.18 39.34
CA LEU A 674 14.97 15.13 39.37
C LEU A 674 14.78 16.14 38.23
N LYS A 675 14.56 17.39 38.64
CA LYS A 675 14.50 18.57 37.78
C LYS A 675 15.87 18.75 37.12
N SER A 676 16.01 18.50 35.81
CA SER A 676 17.21 18.91 35.08
C SER A 676 17.17 20.43 34.84
N VAL A 677 18.12 21.12 35.43
CA VAL A 677 18.50 22.50 35.09
C VAL A 677 19.50 22.37 33.94
N PRO A 678 19.37 23.14 32.84
CA PRO A 678 20.39 23.11 31.80
C PRO A 678 21.73 23.56 32.37
N ALA A 679 22.81 22.84 32.06
CA ALA A 679 24.13 23.44 32.13
C ALA A 679 24.18 24.49 31.01
N THR A 680 24.29 25.76 31.39
CA THR A 680 24.71 26.81 30.46
C THR A 680 26.05 26.44 29.84
N PRO A 681 26.27 26.70 28.53
CA PRO A 681 27.58 26.48 27.91
C PRO A 681 28.63 27.39 28.59
N GLU A 682 29.79 26.83 28.94
CA GLU A 682 31.05 27.58 29.05
C GLU A 682 31.85 27.45 27.75
#